data_AF-A0A9E1FB51-F1
#
_entry.id   AF-A0A9E1FB51-F1
#
_cell.length_a   1.000
_cell.length_b   1.000
_cell.length_c   1.000
_cell.angle_alpha   90.00
_cell.angle_beta   90.00
_cell.angle_gamma   90.00
#
_symmetry.space_group_name_H-M   'P 1'
#
loop_
_entity.id
_entity.type
_entity.pdbx_description
1 polymer ?
#
loop_
_entity_poly.entity_id
_entity_poly.type
_entity_poly.pdbx_seq_one_letter_code
_entity_poly.pdbx_strand_id
1 'polypeptide(L)'
;MKWKINKQTVLISAIVGVMCVTGVCTALYLTRDKSKPVTGIYQEQPLPDYTQFLPENAIKALFDEKGGCAYYDGALICYENGEYKNLETSPCVSEDGVLYITTEQHGKKSAEALADAMGAEYVVYDEKLAVFSYRKDFADTFSDLYTLEALALRLRGAAEADIINAFITLPNFISNGTTNSVYYTEPNLNLGVQTEIYGLQLNGYDTGYEKVSQAPMIVAGQGENGANNTLVRVFNRNQACVSQFLAFPSDVKGGVIVKTGRSSSGCALIATAANDATLNAAKCIKVFDTYGSLRYSFTPRGVEAPYTMEVGPFLPGGEKDYIFVASKFSGGNGSKYELYDINDGTFVKSINGSFDSSVKPQRITLSDYSPNGENSDYQKLIVTFKESRAVYYLDCADSSWVKSEIRLSDNATGVYDSAFSGELVASLDENTFSNVRIYGSGTSDNLDGNLLNVGYKENRFYSTYADSNPEGYIDYAAFNHIRTDLSNGVTEKLNQFNPQKLDKLVEYLGNATYEEWKYNLSASQKDDYHSQYNVWEPCFTHRWNAIQAMKNLVAVVDGATGYPAYASIGRDNLDGVYEELDSAFLIGTYADGILDLAKLRLYPLRTMLQQLAVEFRGSSGEPERLVDVSPVHEQEINVPGSVGDYHPKMIEGFRKYLLSLYGSVENINRHFGTNFTSEEEIDAPRYDPEAANTKKKRGDWDVYGKSEYFTQWSLYTRNIVNKRILEAYREALLAGFPPEAINAHQIPEGDAVSGFLGEANTRISPTDVVSICGTAYGGTRYGYFCNDMNNFIQLAYRGGHNNITLGEYSALSADWNEAYAQLKYLVDHGVKFTHIIVPYSTKDEMYTMVKMAEERAISQLQQDNQPRSTATGGTGASEPVRRGDTSYNILQLGDCDKNGLLKSVKQDGSWEGSVYLVPFHSQVIVKEVEMTGTENGYTSAMIKDFQYGDQAELTFLASCEGSPASVKIEVYHAGFLLEDATAVYALTSQETPYRYVLSNQVSLENVEIRMTFTCDDMSKLKVDNLQCTAQIENVAHKYFGDLDATTNKGGVSFDVIE
;
A
#
# COMPACT_ATOMS: atom_id res chain seq x y z
N MET A 1 -31.29 -20.93 6.80
CA MET A 1 -30.21 -21.90 7.07
C MET A 1 -29.68 -21.60 8.47
N LYS A 2 -29.54 -22.60 9.37
CA LYS A 2 -29.28 -22.33 10.81
C LYS A 2 -27.79 -22.24 11.12
N TRP A 3 -27.34 -21.11 11.69
CA TRP A 3 -25.91 -20.83 11.92
C TRP A 3 -25.58 -20.41 13.37
N LYS A 4 -24.48 -20.96 13.90
CA LYS A 4 -23.81 -20.46 15.12
C LYS A 4 -22.34 -20.16 14.81
N ILE A 5 -21.93 -18.92 15.01
CA ILE A 5 -20.56 -18.43 14.83
C ILE A 5 -19.95 -18.21 16.21
N ASN A 6 -19.35 -19.26 16.77
CA ASN A 6 -18.42 -19.08 17.88
C ASN A 6 -17.09 -18.58 17.29
N LYS A 7 -16.27 -17.84 18.07
CA LYS A 7 -14.99 -17.25 17.60
C LYS A 7 -14.07 -18.22 16.83
N GLN A 8 -14.22 -19.51 17.06
CA GLN A 8 -13.39 -20.58 16.49
C GLN A 8 -13.90 -21.19 15.17
N THR A 9 -15.06 -20.79 14.62
CA THR A 9 -15.57 -21.35 13.35
C THR A 9 -16.30 -20.31 12.49
N VAL A 10 -15.88 -20.10 11.23
CA VAL A 10 -16.56 -19.23 10.26
C VAL A 10 -16.53 -19.88 8.87
N LEU A 11 -17.68 -20.29 8.34
CA LEU A 11 -17.84 -20.81 6.98
C LEU A 11 -18.97 -20.04 6.30
N ILE A 12 -18.72 -19.45 5.12
CA ILE A 12 -19.70 -18.78 4.26
C ILE A 12 -19.27 -18.98 2.81
N SER A 13 -20.25 -19.19 1.93
CA SER A 13 -20.16 -19.17 0.46
C SER A 13 -21.10 -18.07 -0.07
N ALA A 14 -20.81 -17.45 -1.22
CA ALA A 14 -21.61 -16.32 -1.75
C ALA A 14 -21.82 -16.38 -3.28
N ILE A 15 -23.06 -16.66 -3.75
CA ILE A 15 -23.47 -16.83 -5.16
C ILE A 15 -24.99 -16.53 -5.28
N VAL A 16 -25.63 -15.89 -6.28
CA VAL A 16 -25.28 -15.02 -7.45
C VAL A 16 -26.60 -14.30 -7.85
N GLY A 17 -26.57 -13.12 -8.50
CA GLY A 17 -27.79 -12.38 -8.88
C GLY A 17 -27.82 -11.70 -10.27
N VAL A 18 -27.92 -12.46 -11.38
CA VAL A 18 -28.00 -11.92 -12.76
C VAL A 18 -28.95 -12.72 -13.68
N MET A 19 -29.62 -12.03 -14.62
CA MET A 19 -30.35 -12.52 -15.81
C MET A 19 -30.39 -11.38 -16.86
N CYS A 20 -30.59 -11.50 -18.18
CA CYS A 20 -30.45 -12.48 -19.29
C CYS A 20 -30.57 -11.64 -20.61
N VAL A 21 -30.50 -12.07 -21.89
CA VAL A 21 -30.57 -13.35 -22.64
C VAL A 21 -29.58 -13.29 -23.85
N THR A 22 -29.29 -14.40 -24.53
CA THR A 22 -28.34 -14.53 -25.66
C THR A 22 -28.93 -14.33 -27.07
N GLY A 23 -28.12 -13.94 -28.09
CA GLY A 23 -28.61 -13.79 -29.48
C GLY A 23 -27.64 -13.45 -30.64
N VAL A 24 -26.55 -14.23 -30.86
CA VAL A 24 -25.76 -14.43 -32.10
C VAL A 24 -25.87 -13.44 -33.29
N CYS A 25 -24.78 -12.72 -33.61
CA CYS A 25 -24.21 -12.61 -34.98
C CYS A 25 -22.82 -11.93 -35.06
N THR A 26 -21.91 -12.48 -35.87
CA THR A 26 -20.50 -12.05 -36.05
C THR A 26 -20.28 -10.92 -37.07
N ALA A 27 -19.45 -9.90 -36.77
CA ALA A 27 -18.68 -9.14 -37.78
C ALA A 27 -17.52 -8.24 -37.26
N LEU A 28 -16.29 -8.57 -37.68
CA LEU A 28 -15.17 -7.68 -38.08
C LEU A 28 -14.73 -6.46 -37.22
N TYR A 29 -13.58 -6.66 -36.56
CA TYR A 29 -12.44 -5.71 -36.43
C TYR A 29 -12.60 -4.28 -37.00
N LEU A 30 -12.57 -3.29 -36.11
CA LEU A 30 -12.17 -1.91 -36.41
C LEU A 30 -11.25 -1.35 -35.31
N THR A 31 -9.98 -1.77 -35.32
CA THR A 31 -8.93 -1.10 -34.55
C THR A 31 -8.73 0.32 -35.09
N ARG A 32 -9.13 1.33 -34.31
CA ARG A 32 -8.77 2.73 -34.59
C ARG A 32 -7.25 2.87 -34.63
N ASP A 33 -6.77 3.73 -35.54
CA ASP A 33 -5.37 4.10 -35.67
C ASP A 33 -4.86 4.75 -34.37
N LYS A 34 -4.14 3.96 -33.56
CA LYS A 34 -3.56 4.35 -32.26
C LYS A 34 -2.65 5.57 -32.33
N SER A 35 -2.11 5.91 -33.51
CA SER A 35 -1.25 7.08 -33.67
C SER A 35 -1.99 8.42 -33.52
N LYS A 36 -3.33 8.43 -33.50
CA LYS A 36 -4.12 9.67 -33.42
C LYS A 36 -4.47 10.04 -31.98
N PRO A 37 -4.31 11.32 -31.58
CA PRO A 37 -4.84 11.82 -30.32
C PRO A 37 -6.31 11.44 -30.08
N VAL A 38 -6.62 11.23 -28.80
CA VAL A 38 -7.98 11.36 -28.30
C VAL A 38 -8.26 12.87 -28.15
N THR A 39 -9.49 13.30 -28.48
CA THR A 39 -9.93 14.69 -28.34
C THR A 39 -11.43 14.72 -28.09
N GLY A 40 -11.87 15.41 -27.05
CA GLY A 40 -13.28 15.50 -26.66
C GLY A 40 -13.45 15.66 -25.15
N ILE A 41 -14.63 16.13 -24.75
CA ILE A 41 -15.06 16.25 -23.35
C ILE A 41 -15.88 15.00 -23.01
N TYR A 42 -15.55 14.32 -21.91
CA TYR A 42 -16.30 13.18 -21.41
C TYR A 42 -17.05 13.55 -20.13
N GLN A 43 -18.08 12.77 -19.80
CA GLN A 43 -18.97 13.09 -18.67
C GLN A 43 -18.22 13.04 -17.33
N GLU A 44 -18.44 14.03 -16.46
CA GLU A 44 -17.97 14.03 -15.07
C GLU A 44 -18.66 12.90 -14.29
N GLN A 45 -17.87 12.02 -13.68
CA GLN A 45 -18.34 10.85 -12.92
C GLN A 45 -18.04 10.99 -11.42
N PRO A 46 -18.86 10.40 -10.53
CA PRO A 46 -18.53 10.30 -9.12
C PRO A 46 -17.27 9.47 -8.89
N LEU A 47 -16.60 9.76 -7.79
CA LEU A 47 -15.49 8.99 -7.27
C LEU A 47 -16.05 7.83 -6.41
N PRO A 48 -15.39 6.67 -6.32
CA PRO A 48 -15.73 5.63 -5.34
C PRO A 48 -15.78 6.18 -3.90
N ASP A 49 -16.86 5.89 -3.18
CA ASP A 49 -17.01 6.25 -1.77
C ASP A 49 -16.48 5.12 -0.88
N TYR A 50 -15.37 5.34 -0.20
CA TYR A 50 -14.80 4.38 0.75
C TYR A 50 -15.55 4.34 2.10
N THR A 51 -16.37 5.34 2.43
CA THR A 51 -17.05 5.42 3.73
C THR A 51 -18.13 4.35 3.90
N GLN A 52 -18.64 3.76 2.81
CA GLN A 52 -19.57 2.64 2.85
C GLN A 52 -18.98 1.38 3.54
N PHE A 53 -17.65 1.22 3.50
CA PHE A 53 -16.94 0.08 4.11
C PHE A 53 -16.62 0.28 5.60
N LEU A 54 -16.94 1.44 6.18
CA LEU A 54 -16.80 1.67 7.62
C LEU A 54 -17.84 0.85 8.39
N PRO A 55 -17.50 0.19 9.52
CA PRO A 55 -18.41 -0.74 10.18
C PRO A 55 -19.80 -0.17 10.50
N GLU A 56 -19.91 1.10 10.86
CA GLU A 56 -21.23 1.70 11.12
C GLU A 56 -22.09 1.86 9.85
N ASN A 57 -21.48 2.15 8.70
CA ASN A 57 -22.20 2.29 7.44
C ASN A 57 -22.49 0.92 6.81
N ALA A 58 -21.57 -0.04 6.93
CA ALA A 58 -21.82 -1.45 6.61
C ALA A 58 -22.98 -2.00 7.45
N ILE A 59 -23.00 -1.76 8.77
CA ILE A 59 -24.13 -2.09 9.66
C ILE A 59 -25.43 -1.43 9.15
N LYS A 60 -25.45 -0.11 8.90
CA LYS A 60 -26.66 0.55 8.38
C LYS A 60 -27.17 -0.09 7.09
N ALA A 61 -26.31 -0.29 6.08
CA ALA A 61 -26.68 -0.94 4.82
C ALA A 61 -27.25 -2.36 5.05
N LEU A 62 -26.60 -3.17 5.89
CA LEU A 62 -27.06 -4.52 6.25
C LEU A 62 -28.46 -4.53 6.87
N PHE A 63 -28.82 -3.56 7.71
CA PHE A 63 -30.13 -3.52 8.38
C PHE A 63 -31.20 -2.76 7.59
N ASP A 64 -30.84 -1.67 6.92
CA ASP A 64 -31.76 -0.81 6.15
C ASP A 64 -32.18 -1.45 4.82
N GLU A 65 -31.24 -2.04 4.07
CA GLU A 65 -31.54 -2.66 2.78
C GLU A 65 -32.19 -4.03 2.91
N LYS A 66 -31.87 -4.80 3.97
CA LYS A 66 -32.35 -6.18 4.16
C LYS A 66 -33.53 -6.30 5.14
N GLY A 67 -33.63 -5.41 6.14
CA GLY A 67 -34.67 -5.46 7.17
C GLY A 67 -34.42 -6.58 8.19
N GLY A 68 -33.75 -6.25 9.29
CA GLY A 68 -33.43 -7.19 10.36
C GLY A 68 -33.39 -6.54 11.74
N CYS A 69 -33.13 -7.34 12.77
CA CYS A 69 -32.85 -6.84 14.12
C CYS A 69 -31.71 -7.62 14.79
N ALA A 70 -30.98 -6.95 15.69
CA ALA A 70 -29.87 -7.52 16.46
C ALA A 70 -30.04 -7.26 17.95
N TYR A 71 -29.66 -8.25 18.77
CA TYR A 71 -29.74 -8.22 20.23
C TYR A 71 -28.47 -8.82 20.83
N TYR A 72 -27.92 -8.18 21.87
CA TYR A 72 -26.76 -8.69 22.61
C TYR A 72 -27.18 -9.17 24.01
N ASP A 73 -26.93 -10.44 24.31
CA ASP A 73 -27.28 -11.07 25.58
C ASP A 73 -26.52 -10.45 26.77
N GLY A 74 -27.28 -9.92 27.72
CA GLY A 74 -26.76 -9.15 28.85
C GLY A 74 -26.82 -7.62 28.64
N ALA A 75 -27.07 -7.14 27.42
CA ALA A 75 -27.43 -5.76 27.16
C ALA A 75 -28.96 -5.60 27.07
N LEU A 76 -29.48 -4.44 27.46
CA LEU A 76 -30.86 -4.04 27.21
C LEU A 76 -30.92 -3.06 26.03
N ILE A 77 -30.27 -3.44 24.93
CA ILE A 77 -30.19 -2.65 23.69
C ILE A 77 -30.40 -3.60 22.51
N CYS A 78 -31.22 -3.19 21.55
CA CYS A 78 -31.27 -3.80 20.22
C CYS A 78 -30.99 -2.76 19.11
N TYR A 79 -30.70 -3.26 17.92
CA TYR A 79 -30.66 -2.46 16.68
C TYR A 79 -31.74 -3.00 15.74
N GLU A 80 -32.59 -2.14 15.18
CA GLU A 80 -33.73 -2.55 14.36
C GLU A 80 -34.10 -1.44 13.36
N ASN A 81 -34.11 -1.76 12.05
CA ASN A 81 -34.45 -0.84 10.97
C ASN A 81 -33.70 0.51 11.06
N GLY A 82 -32.37 0.45 11.15
CA GLY A 82 -31.50 1.64 11.19
C GLY A 82 -31.32 2.30 12.57
N GLU A 83 -32.20 2.00 13.54
CA GLU A 83 -32.25 2.66 14.85
C GLU A 83 -31.81 1.77 16.02
N TYR A 84 -31.05 2.34 16.96
CA TYR A 84 -30.75 1.74 18.26
C TYR A 84 -31.91 1.99 19.24
N LYS A 85 -32.37 0.95 19.94
CA LYS A 85 -33.50 1.00 20.87
C LYS A 85 -33.13 0.39 22.21
N ASN A 86 -33.40 1.11 23.29
CA ASN A 86 -33.29 0.57 24.65
C ASN A 86 -34.48 -0.35 24.94
N LEU A 87 -34.21 -1.45 25.62
CA LEU A 87 -35.19 -2.44 26.05
C LEU A 87 -35.50 -2.26 27.55
N GLU A 88 -36.72 -2.55 27.99
CA GLU A 88 -37.04 -2.62 29.43
C GLU A 88 -36.72 -4.00 30.04
N THR A 89 -36.69 -5.04 29.20
CA THR A 89 -36.50 -6.46 29.56
C THR A 89 -35.82 -7.23 28.43
N SER A 90 -35.29 -8.43 28.74
CA SER A 90 -34.75 -9.33 27.72
C SER A 90 -35.84 -9.80 26.72
N PRO A 91 -35.53 -10.00 25.43
CA PRO A 91 -36.51 -10.38 24.42
C PRO A 91 -37.25 -11.69 24.72
N CYS A 92 -38.56 -11.70 24.45
CA CYS A 92 -39.40 -12.89 24.51
C CYS A 92 -40.31 -12.97 23.27
N VAL A 93 -40.97 -14.11 23.06
CA VAL A 93 -41.91 -14.33 21.94
C VAL A 93 -43.17 -14.98 22.49
N SER A 94 -44.31 -14.40 22.15
CA SER A 94 -45.67 -14.77 22.57
C SER A 94 -46.17 -16.07 21.90
N GLU A 95 -47.42 -16.46 22.20
CA GLU A 95 -48.06 -17.64 21.60
C GLU A 95 -48.44 -17.46 20.11
N ASP A 96 -48.52 -16.21 19.62
CA ASP A 96 -48.86 -15.87 18.23
C ASP A 96 -47.64 -15.61 17.32
N GLY A 97 -46.41 -15.88 17.80
CA GLY A 97 -45.19 -15.88 16.98
C GLY A 97 -44.57 -14.50 16.70
N VAL A 98 -45.13 -13.44 17.29
CA VAL A 98 -44.59 -12.08 17.18
C VAL A 98 -43.54 -11.84 18.28
N LEU A 99 -42.42 -11.20 17.91
CA LEU A 99 -41.43 -10.73 18.88
C LEU A 99 -42.01 -9.53 19.65
N TYR A 100 -42.53 -9.79 20.85
CA TYR A 100 -42.94 -8.75 21.79
C TYR A 100 -41.87 -8.58 22.87
N ILE A 101 -41.37 -7.36 23.03
CA ILE A 101 -40.57 -6.98 24.19
C ILE A 101 -41.55 -6.77 25.37
N THR A 102 -41.87 -7.82 26.13
CA THR A 102 -42.81 -7.75 27.27
C THR A 102 -42.12 -7.81 28.63
N THR A 103 -42.80 -7.27 29.63
CA THR A 103 -42.37 -7.27 31.03
C THR A 103 -42.71 -8.57 31.78
N GLU A 104 -43.29 -9.58 31.13
CA GLU A 104 -43.72 -10.82 31.78
C GLU A 104 -42.71 -11.97 31.63
N GLN A 105 -42.42 -12.66 32.74
CA GLN A 105 -41.34 -13.65 32.85
C GLN A 105 -41.66 -14.99 32.17
N HIS A 106 -41.70 -15.00 30.83
CA HIS A 106 -41.51 -16.21 30.06
C HIS A 106 -40.00 -16.51 29.93
N GLY A 107 -39.59 -17.71 30.30
CA GLY A 107 -38.17 -18.06 30.47
C GLY A 107 -37.32 -17.85 29.21
N LYS A 108 -36.07 -17.43 29.42
CA LYS A 108 -35.07 -17.11 28.38
C LYS A 108 -34.98 -18.22 27.32
N LYS A 109 -35.45 -17.91 26.10
CA LYS A 109 -35.31 -18.75 24.90
C LYS A 109 -33.89 -18.63 24.33
N SER A 110 -33.40 -19.67 23.65
CA SER A 110 -32.18 -19.57 22.84
C SER A 110 -32.44 -18.75 21.58
N ALA A 111 -31.40 -18.19 20.95
CA ALA A 111 -31.53 -17.48 19.67
C ALA A 111 -32.23 -18.34 18.60
N GLU A 112 -31.91 -19.63 18.51
CA GLU A 112 -32.60 -20.58 17.64
C GLU A 112 -34.11 -20.68 17.94
N ALA A 113 -34.51 -20.72 19.22
CA ALA A 113 -35.91 -20.79 19.63
C ALA A 113 -36.65 -19.43 19.57
N LEU A 114 -35.92 -18.32 19.39
CA LEU A 114 -36.49 -17.03 19.00
C LEU A 114 -36.71 -17.00 17.48
N ALA A 115 -35.70 -17.36 16.69
CA ALA A 115 -35.74 -17.39 15.23
C ALA A 115 -36.82 -18.34 14.68
N ASP A 116 -36.88 -19.58 15.18
CA ASP A 116 -37.91 -20.57 14.82
C ASP A 116 -39.33 -20.08 15.15
N ALA A 117 -39.49 -19.27 16.20
CA ALA A 117 -40.78 -18.72 16.61
C ALA A 117 -41.17 -17.46 15.83
N MET A 118 -40.19 -16.66 15.39
CA MET A 118 -40.36 -15.50 14.50
C MET A 118 -40.54 -15.89 13.02
N GLY A 119 -40.15 -17.11 12.63
CA GLY A 119 -40.03 -17.49 11.22
C GLY A 119 -38.86 -16.79 10.52
N ALA A 120 -37.82 -16.43 11.27
CA ALA A 120 -36.66 -15.68 10.82
C ALA A 120 -35.43 -16.57 10.58
N GLU A 121 -34.57 -16.17 9.64
CA GLU A 121 -33.20 -16.65 9.58
C GLU A 121 -32.34 -15.92 10.62
N TYR A 122 -31.26 -16.55 11.09
CA TYR A 122 -30.46 -16.01 12.18
C TYR A 122 -28.96 -16.32 12.09
N VAL A 123 -28.17 -15.45 12.72
CA VAL A 123 -26.74 -15.62 13.00
C VAL A 123 -26.50 -15.34 14.49
N VAL A 124 -25.77 -16.23 15.17
CA VAL A 124 -25.28 -16.01 16.54
C VAL A 124 -23.77 -15.77 16.50
N TYR A 125 -23.27 -14.74 17.18
CA TYR A 125 -21.84 -14.45 17.34
C TYR A 125 -21.41 -14.48 18.81
N ASP A 126 -20.33 -15.22 19.10
CA ASP A 126 -19.71 -15.41 20.43
C ASP A 126 -20.69 -15.86 21.54
N GLU A 127 -21.73 -16.60 21.14
CA GLU A 127 -22.91 -17.01 21.93
C GLU A 127 -23.70 -15.87 22.61
N LYS A 128 -23.36 -14.60 22.34
CA LYS A 128 -23.92 -13.40 23.01
C LYS A 128 -24.70 -12.51 22.05
N LEU A 129 -24.14 -12.19 20.88
CA LEU A 129 -24.85 -11.44 19.85
C LEU A 129 -25.75 -12.41 19.07
N ALA A 130 -27.01 -12.05 18.88
CA ALA A 130 -27.93 -12.74 17.99
C ALA A 130 -28.54 -11.73 17.00
N VAL A 131 -28.47 -12.05 15.71
CA VAL A 131 -28.97 -11.23 14.60
C VAL A 131 -30.02 -12.03 13.84
N PHE A 132 -31.13 -11.39 13.47
CA PHE A 132 -32.31 -12.01 12.88
C PHE A 132 -32.82 -11.23 11.67
N SER A 133 -33.38 -11.91 10.67
CA SER A 133 -34.16 -11.30 9.59
C SER A 133 -35.15 -12.26 8.94
N TYR A 134 -36.15 -11.69 8.27
CA TYR A 134 -37.14 -12.41 7.47
C TYR A 134 -36.67 -12.68 6.02
N ARG A 135 -35.45 -12.26 5.65
CA ARG A 135 -34.84 -12.55 4.33
C ARG A 135 -34.01 -13.84 4.36
N LYS A 136 -33.97 -14.53 3.22
CA LYS A 136 -33.29 -15.84 3.08
C LYS A 136 -31.82 -15.72 2.69
N ASP A 137 -31.48 -14.68 1.94
CA ASP A 137 -30.13 -14.21 1.63
C ASP A 137 -29.43 -13.55 2.85
N PHE A 138 -30.12 -13.46 3.99
CA PHE A 138 -29.64 -12.68 5.14
C PHE A 138 -28.41 -13.28 5.81
N ALA A 139 -28.38 -14.61 6.00
CA ALA A 139 -27.26 -15.29 6.65
C ALA A 139 -25.95 -15.08 5.87
N ASP A 140 -26.05 -15.07 4.54
CA ASP A 140 -24.93 -14.86 3.61
C ASP A 140 -24.36 -13.43 3.73
N THR A 141 -25.21 -12.44 4.06
CA THR A 141 -24.79 -11.05 4.36
C THR A 141 -24.10 -10.85 5.71
N PHE A 142 -24.31 -11.72 6.71
CA PHE A 142 -23.69 -11.60 8.04
C PHE A 142 -22.46 -12.51 8.18
N SER A 143 -21.64 -12.47 7.14
CA SER A 143 -20.44 -13.29 6.94
C SER A 143 -19.17 -12.67 7.53
N ASP A 144 -19.16 -11.36 7.74
CA ASP A 144 -18.02 -10.63 8.28
C ASP A 144 -17.93 -10.68 9.82
N LEU A 145 -16.91 -11.40 10.31
CA LEU A 145 -16.51 -11.46 11.71
C LEU A 145 -16.24 -10.08 12.32
N TYR A 146 -15.68 -9.14 11.55
CA TYR A 146 -15.25 -7.84 12.05
C TYR A 146 -16.44 -6.88 12.23
N THR A 147 -17.36 -6.83 11.27
CA THR A 147 -18.65 -6.14 11.40
C THR A 147 -19.50 -6.71 12.54
N LEU A 148 -19.51 -8.04 12.73
CA LEU A 148 -20.17 -8.68 13.88
C LEU A 148 -19.54 -8.27 15.22
N GLU A 149 -18.21 -8.22 15.33
CA GLU A 149 -17.51 -7.70 16.51
C GLU A 149 -17.83 -6.22 16.75
N ALA A 150 -17.81 -5.37 15.72
CA ALA A 150 -18.14 -3.94 15.84
C ALA A 150 -19.59 -3.72 16.32
N LEU A 151 -20.54 -4.51 15.81
CA LEU A 151 -21.94 -4.50 16.26
C LEU A 151 -22.07 -4.99 17.71
N ALA A 152 -21.33 -6.03 18.11
CA ALA A 152 -21.29 -6.51 19.49
C ALA A 152 -20.70 -5.48 20.46
N LEU A 153 -19.63 -4.78 20.05
CA LEU A 153 -19.02 -3.68 20.81
C LEU A 153 -20.00 -2.51 21.00
N ARG A 154 -20.70 -2.09 19.93
CA ARG A 154 -21.77 -1.07 19.98
C ARG A 154 -22.89 -1.49 20.94
N LEU A 155 -23.48 -2.68 20.76
CA LEU A 155 -24.63 -3.14 21.54
C LEU A 155 -24.31 -3.44 23.01
N ARG A 156 -23.09 -3.86 23.35
CA ARG A 156 -22.66 -4.04 24.76
C ARG A 156 -22.28 -2.74 25.48
N GLY A 157 -22.30 -1.60 24.78
CA GLY A 157 -21.90 -0.32 25.34
C GLY A 157 -20.39 -0.20 25.61
N ALA A 158 -19.55 -0.74 24.71
CA ALA A 158 -18.10 -0.59 24.78
C ALA A 158 -17.67 0.88 24.60
N ALA A 159 -16.42 1.21 24.95
CA ALA A 159 -15.92 2.56 24.78
C ALA A 159 -15.76 2.90 23.29
N GLU A 160 -15.86 4.19 22.96
CA GLU A 160 -15.59 4.68 21.60
C GLU A 160 -14.21 4.25 21.09
N ALA A 161 -13.21 4.20 21.98
CA ALA A 161 -11.89 3.66 21.72
C ALA A 161 -11.90 2.19 21.25
N ASP A 162 -12.71 1.31 21.87
CA ASP A 162 -12.82 -0.10 21.48
C ASP A 162 -13.46 -0.24 20.09
N ILE A 163 -14.48 0.59 19.81
CA ILE A 163 -15.28 0.55 18.58
C ILE A 163 -14.48 1.09 17.40
N ILE A 164 -13.79 2.22 17.56
CA ILE A 164 -13.00 2.84 16.49
C ILE A 164 -11.71 2.05 16.20
N ASN A 165 -11.17 1.31 17.16
CA ASN A 165 -10.02 0.44 16.93
C ASN A 165 -10.38 -0.99 16.46
N ALA A 166 -11.67 -1.33 16.37
CA ALA A 166 -12.11 -2.60 15.80
C ALA A 166 -11.56 -2.80 14.38
N PHE A 167 -11.34 -4.06 13.98
CA PHE A 167 -10.87 -4.37 12.64
C PHE A 167 -12.01 -4.20 11.59
N ILE A 168 -11.66 -4.24 10.30
CA ILE A 168 -12.57 -4.07 9.16
C ILE A 168 -12.29 -5.18 8.15
N THR A 169 -13.33 -5.77 7.56
CA THR A 169 -13.17 -6.56 6.32
C THR A 169 -13.02 -5.62 5.13
N LEU A 170 -11.88 -5.72 4.44
CA LEU A 170 -11.58 -4.91 3.27
C LEU A 170 -12.29 -5.47 2.02
N PRO A 171 -12.81 -4.62 1.13
CA PRO A 171 -13.54 -5.07 -0.05
C PRO A 171 -12.61 -5.59 -1.16
N ASN A 172 -12.92 -6.75 -1.72
CA ASN A 172 -12.27 -7.25 -2.94
C ASN A 172 -12.59 -6.37 -4.17
N PHE A 173 -13.72 -5.67 -4.18
CA PHE A 173 -14.20 -4.90 -5.35
C PHE A 173 -14.61 -3.48 -4.95
N ILE A 174 -14.06 -2.47 -5.64
CA ILE A 174 -14.36 -1.06 -5.44
C ILE A 174 -14.78 -0.44 -6.77
N SER A 175 -15.88 0.32 -6.78
CA SER A 175 -16.50 0.84 -7.99
C SER A 175 -17.21 2.16 -7.73
N ASN A 176 -17.31 3.02 -8.75
CA ASN A 176 -18.20 4.17 -8.74
C ASN A 176 -19.64 3.84 -9.22
N GLY A 177 -19.90 2.57 -9.52
CA GLY A 177 -21.21 2.06 -9.96
C GLY A 177 -21.58 2.37 -11.41
N THR A 178 -20.78 3.15 -12.15
CA THR A 178 -21.13 3.61 -13.51
C THR A 178 -20.09 3.27 -14.58
N THR A 179 -18.79 3.42 -14.27
CA THR A 179 -17.75 3.61 -15.31
C THR A 179 -16.36 3.13 -14.90
N ASN A 180 -16.02 3.14 -13.61
CA ASN A 180 -14.69 2.80 -13.11
C ASN A 180 -14.82 1.77 -11.97
N SER A 181 -14.07 0.67 -12.05
CA SER A 181 -13.90 -0.26 -10.92
C SER A 181 -12.52 -0.91 -10.86
N VAL A 182 -12.06 -1.17 -9.63
CA VAL A 182 -10.85 -1.92 -9.29
C VAL A 182 -11.25 -3.18 -8.52
N TYR A 183 -10.77 -4.33 -8.98
CA TYR A 183 -10.78 -5.59 -8.23
C TYR A 183 -9.40 -5.85 -7.64
N TYR A 184 -9.36 -6.19 -6.35
CA TYR A 184 -8.18 -6.60 -5.59
C TYR A 184 -8.31 -8.08 -5.26
N THR A 185 -7.36 -8.88 -5.75
CA THR A 185 -7.33 -10.33 -5.50
C THR A 185 -7.12 -10.71 -4.02
N GLU A 186 -6.45 -9.85 -3.26
CA GLU A 186 -6.30 -9.95 -1.81
C GLU A 186 -6.08 -8.54 -1.23
N PRO A 187 -7.15 -7.81 -0.84
CA PRO A 187 -7.04 -6.42 -0.40
C PRO A 187 -6.26 -6.27 0.92
N ASN A 188 -6.13 -7.34 1.72
CA ASN A 188 -5.27 -7.36 2.91
C ASN A 188 -3.77 -7.19 2.58
N LEU A 189 -3.38 -7.34 1.31
CA LEU A 189 -2.00 -7.14 0.85
C LEU A 189 -1.80 -5.83 0.08
N ASN A 190 -2.83 -5.00 -0.09
CA ASN A 190 -2.72 -3.68 -0.70
C ASN A 190 -2.70 -2.59 0.40
N LEU A 191 -1.61 -1.80 0.47
CA LEU A 191 -1.47 -0.75 1.50
C LEU A 191 -2.31 0.50 1.20
N GLY A 192 -2.62 0.78 -0.07
CA GLY A 192 -3.50 1.87 -0.48
C GLY A 192 -4.91 1.68 0.04
N VAL A 193 -5.56 0.56 -0.32
CA VAL A 193 -6.94 0.26 0.12
C VAL A 193 -7.06 0.15 1.64
N GLN A 194 -6.01 -0.34 2.31
CA GLN A 194 -5.92 -0.39 3.77
C GLN A 194 -5.86 0.98 4.42
N THR A 195 -4.97 1.86 3.95
CA THR A 195 -4.80 3.19 4.55
C THR A 195 -5.95 4.13 4.23
N GLU A 196 -6.64 4.00 3.10
CA GLU A 196 -7.91 4.69 2.85
C GLU A 196 -8.97 4.32 3.90
N ILE A 197 -9.29 3.03 4.02
CA ILE A 197 -10.45 2.59 4.83
C ILE A 197 -10.17 2.73 6.33
N TYR A 198 -8.99 2.31 6.81
CA TYR A 198 -8.62 2.52 8.21
C TYR A 198 -8.28 4.00 8.51
N GLY A 199 -7.79 4.76 7.53
CA GLY A 199 -7.56 6.20 7.68
C GLY A 199 -8.86 6.96 7.89
N LEU A 200 -9.92 6.59 7.15
CA LEU A 200 -11.27 7.10 7.37
C LEU A 200 -11.87 6.64 8.72
N GLN A 201 -11.63 5.39 9.14
CA GLN A 201 -12.09 4.88 10.43
C GLN A 201 -11.48 5.63 11.63
N LEU A 202 -10.17 5.90 11.57
CA LEU A 202 -9.43 6.58 12.64
C LEU A 202 -9.50 8.13 12.52
N ASN A 203 -10.15 8.67 11.49
CA ASN A 203 -10.28 10.11 11.30
C ASN A 203 -11.10 10.75 12.44
N GLY A 204 -10.72 11.96 12.86
CA GLY A 204 -11.34 12.68 13.98
C GLY A 204 -11.02 12.12 15.38
N TYR A 205 -10.95 10.80 15.56
CA TYR A 205 -10.79 10.11 16.85
C TYR A 205 -9.60 10.61 17.70
N ASP A 206 -9.85 10.96 18.96
CA ASP A 206 -8.80 11.33 19.92
C ASP A 206 -8.12 10.08 20.50
N THR A 207 -6.84 9.90 20.17
CA THR A 207 -6.00 8.79 20.64
C THR A 207 -5.45 9.00 22.05
N GLY A 208 -5.63 10.19 22.64
CA GLY A 208 -4.96 10.61 23.88
C GLY A 208 -3.50 11.01 23.70
N TYR A 209 -3.03 11.11 22.45
CA TYR A 209 -1.68 11.58 22.07
C TYR A 209 -1.77 12.79 21.14
N GLU A 210 -0.68 13.52 20.97
CA GLU A 210 -0.62 14.58 19.97
C GLU A 210 -0.78 13.99 18.55
N LYS A 211 -1.59 14.63 17.71
CA LYS A 211 -1.79 14.20 16.32
C LYS A 211 -0.75 14.86 15.42
N VAL A 212 0.13 14.06 14.83
CA VAL A 212 1.02 14.52 13.76
C VAL A 212 0.20 14.92 12.53
N SER A 213 0.67 15.93 11.78
CA SER A 213 -0.03 16.37 10.56
C SER A 213 0.10 15.34 9.44
N GLN A 214 -1.01 15.08 8.74
CA GLN A 214 -1.03 14.26 7.53
C GLN A 214 -0.26 14.93 6.38
N ALA A 215 0.32 14.12 5.50
CA ALA A 215 0.93 14.59 4.26
C ALA A 215 -0.13 15.14 3.27
N PRO A 216 0.26 15.91 2.25
CA PRO A 216 -0.55 16.03 1.04
C PRO A 216 -0.79 14.68 0.36
N MET A 217 -1.81 14.63 -0.48
CA MET A 217 -1.87 13.60 -1.51
C MET A 217 -0.93 14.01 -2.64
N ILE A 218 -0.24 13.05 -3.26
CA ILE A 218 0.78 13.31 -4.28
C ILE A 218 0.39 12.59 -5.56
N VAL A 219 0.50 13.26 -6.71
CA VAL A 219 0.55 12.59 -8.01
C VAL A 219 2.01 12.50 -8.47
N ALA A 220 2.40 11.38 -9.06
CA ALA A 220 3.73 11.22 -9.65
C ALA A 220 3.66 10.50 -11.01
N GLY A 221 4.31 11.08 -12.02
CA GLY A 221 4.56 10.49 -13.32
C GLY A 221 6.00 9.98 -13.43
N GLN A 222 6.22 8.89 -14.17
CA GLN A 222 7.58 8.43 -14.46
C GLN A 222 8.42 9.54 -15.10
N GLY A 223 9.63 9.77 -14.58
CA GLY A 223 10.52 10.84 -15.05
C GLY A 223 11.16 10.59 -16.41
N GLU A 224 12.07 11.48 -16.82
CA GLU A 224 12.55 11.57 -18.21
C GLU A 224 13.67 10.56 -18.53
N ASN A 225 13.28 9.29 -18.69
CA ASN A 225 14.16 8.24 -19.21
C ASN A 225 13.54 7.54 -20.42
N GLY A 226 14.34 7.27 -21.46
CA GLY A 226 13.88 6.62 -22.69
C GLY A 226 13.35 5.19 -22.51
N ALA A 227 13.63 4.54 -21.38
CA ALA A 227 13.07 3.24 -21.01
C ALA A 227 11.73 3.33 -20.25
N ASN A 228 11.32 4.52 -19.80
CA ASN A 228 10.08 4.72 -19.06
C ASN A 228 8.86 4.77 -19.99
N ASN A 229 7.71 4.36 -19.46
CA ASN A 229 6.41 4.53 -20.09
C ASN A 229 5.83 5.90 -19.68
N THR A 230 4.53 6.10 -19.84
CA THR A 230 3.81 7.27 -19.32
C THR A 230 2.89 6.88 -18.16
N LEU A 231 3.39 6.09 -17.22
CA LEU A 231 2.63 5.69 -16.03
C LEU A 231 2.55 6.83 -15.02
N VAL A 232 1.38 6.94 -14.39
CA VAL A 232 1.07 7.88 -13.32
C VAL A 232 0.59 7.09 -12.10
N ARG A 233 1.05 7.49 -10.92
CA ARG A 233 0.61 7.01 -9.62
C ARG A 233 -0.01 8.15 -8.81
N VAL A 234 -1.03 7.84 -8.02
CA VAL A 234 -1.62 8.74 -7.04
C VAL A 234 -1.47 8.12 -5.66
N PHE A 235 -0.93 8.90 -4.73
CA PHE A 235 -0.64 8.53 -3.36
C PHE A 235 -1.54 9.31 -2.40
N ASN A 236 -2.07 8.64 -1.40
CA ASN A 236 -2.94 9.27 -0.42
C ASN A 236 -2.16 10.06 0.66
N ARG A 237 -2.88 10.56 1.66
CA ARG A 237 -2.33 11.35 2.78
C ARG A 237 -1.44 10.56 3.75
N ASN A 238 -1.36 9.23 3.57
CA ASN A 238 -0.43 8.32 4.22
C ASN A 238 0.67 7.83 3.25
N GLN A 239 0.77 8.41 2.05
CA GLN A 239 1.71 8.05 0.97
C GLN A 239 1.63 6.61 0.46
N ALA A 240 0.50 5.91 0.66
CA ALA A 240 0.26 4.64 -0.01
C ALA A 240 -0.31 4.89 -1.42
N CYS A 241 0.10 4.10 -2.41
CA CYS A 241 -0.41 4.20 -3.78
C CYS A 241 -1.85 3.68 -3.85
N VAL A 242 -2.80 4.55 -4.20
CA VAL A 242 -4.24 4.24 -4.30
C VAL A 242 -4.73 4.11 -5.76
N SER A 243 -3.96 4.59 -6.72
CA SER A 243 -4.27 4.47 -8.15
C SER A 243 -2.99 4.46 -8.98
N GLN A 244 -2.86 3.52 -9.91
CA GLN A 244 -1.88 3.53 -10.98
C GLN A 244 -2.60 3.42 -12.32
N PHE A 245 -2.24 4.26 -13.29
CA PHE A 245 -2.82 4.24 -14.64
C PHE A 245 -1.81 4.68 -15.71
N LEU A 246 -2.04 4.24 -16.95
CA LEU A 246 -1.23 4.61 -18.10
C LEU A 246 -1.80 5.81 -18.86
N ALA A 247 -1.11 6.97 -18.84
CA ALA A 247 -1.62 8.20 -19.43
C ALA A 247 -1.67 8.18 -20.98
N PHE A 248 -0.65 7.66 -21.67
CA PHE A 248 -0.55 7.58 -23.14
C PHE A 248 -0.30 6.13 -23.59
N PRO A 249 -0.64 5.75 -24.85
CA PRO A 249 -0.50 4.37 -25.31
C PRO A 249 0.93 3.81 -25.13
N SER A 250 1.05 2.49 -24.95
CA SER A 250 2.30 1.87 -24.47
C SER A 250 3.52 1.97 -25.41
N ASP A 251 3.35 2.48 -26.63
CA ASP A 251 4.43 2.84 -27.55
C ASP A 251 5.04 4.23 -27.26
N VAL A 252 4.33 5.12 -26.55
CA VAL A 252 4.84 6.39 -26.04
C VAL A 252 5.78 6.14 -24.85
N LYS A 253 7.05 6.53 -25.01
CA LYS A 253 8.12 6.40 -24.01
C LYS A 253 8.60 7.76 -23.53
N GLY A 254 9.58 7.77 -22.62
CA GLY A 254 10.29 8.98 -22.20
C GLY A 254 9.76 9.62 -20.92
N GLY A 255 8.78 9.01 -20.25
CA GLY A 255 8.14 9.57 -19.06
C GLY A 255 6.96 10.50 -19.36
N VAL A 256 6.32 10.99 -18.30
CA VAL A 256 5.13 11.85 -18.35
C VAL A 256 5.23 12.98 -17.33
N ILE A 257 4.95 14.20 -17.78
CA ILE A 257 4.77 15.37 -16.91
C ILE A 257 3.35 15.28 -16.34
N VAL A 258 3.23 15.42 -15.02
CA VAL A 258 1.96 15.51 -14.29
C VAL A 258 1.89 16.86 -13.58
N LYS A 259 0.71 17.50 -13.61
CA LYS A 259 0.36 18.68 -12.79
C LYS A 259 -1.12 18.62 -12.44
N THR A 260 -1.52 19.22 -11.33
CA THR A 260 -2.84 19.09 -10.71
C THR A 260 -3.51 20.43 -10.51
N GLY A 261 -4.84 20.42 -10.48
CA GLY A 261 -5.64 21.60 -10.17
C GLY A 261 -7.11 21.26 -9.94
N ARG A 262 -7.87 22.27 -9.53
CA ARG A 262 -9.25 22.17 -9.08
C ARG A 262 -10.23 22.66 -10.14
N SER A 263 -11.22 21.83 -10.46
CA SER A 263 -12.38 22.21 -11.28
C SER A 263 -13.28 23.22 -10.55
N SER A 264 -14.24 23.83 -11.27
CA SER A 264 -15.29 24.64 -10.61
C SER A 264 -16.30 23.79 -9.80
N SER A 265 -16.24 22.46 -9.86
CA SER A 265 -16.96 21.55 -8.95
C SER A 265 -16.18 21.28 -7.65
N GLY A 266 -14.96 21.79 -7.51
CA GLY A 266 -14.08 21.52 -6.38
C GLY A 266 -13.30 20.19 -6.50
N CYS A 267 -13.45 19.46 -7.60
CA CYS A 267 -12.78 18.18 -7.82
C CYS A 267 -11.32 18.39 -8.28
N ALA A 268 -10.41 17.59 -7.73
CA ALA A 268 -9.04 17.50 -8.19
C ALA A 268 -8.94 16.79 -9.56
N LEU A 269 -8.20 17.39 -10.48
CA LEU A 269 -7.94 16.87 -11.82
C LEU A 269 -6.43 16.81 -12.07
N ILE A 270 -5.97 15.77 -12.76
CA ILE A 270 -4.57 15.54 -13.12
C ILE A 270 -4.41 15.81 -14.61
N ALA A 271 -3.73 16.91 -14.95
CA ALA A 271 -3.25 17.16 -16.31
C ALA A 271 -1.98 16.34 -16.59
N THR A 272 -1.85 15.83 -17.80
CA THR A 272 -0.71 15.01 -18.24
C THR A 272 -0.20 15.41 -19.62
N ALA A 273 1.12 15.41 -19.80
CA ALA A 273 1.80 15.64 -21.07
C ALA A 273 2.98 14.66 -21.23
N ALA A 274 3.12 14.03 -22.39
CA ALA A 274 4.24 13.12 -22.65
C ALA A 274 5.56 13.88 -22.84
N ASN A 275 6.65 13.38 -22.24
CA ASN A 275 7.97 14.01 -22.32
C ASN A 275 8.61 13.90 -23.72
N ASP A 276 8.33 12.81 -24.44
CA ASP A 276 8.60 12.66 -25.88
C ASP A 276 7.29 12.80 -26.68
N ALA A 277 7.37 13.52 -27.79
CA ALA A 277 6.29 13.73 -28.75
C ALA A 277 6.69 13.33 -30.18
N THR A 278 7.61 12.37 -30.35
CA THR A 278 7.88 11.73 -31.66
C THR A 278 6.60 11.15 -32.27
N LEU A 279 5.86 10.34 -31.49
CA LEU A 279 4.58 9.77 -31.87
C LEU A 279 3.45 10.82 -31.86
N ASN A 280 2.51 10.72 -32.79
CA ASN A 280 1.37 11.65 -32.85
C ASN A 280 0.39 11.48 -31.67
N ALA A 281 0.30 10.29 -31.06
CA ALA A 281 -0.54 10.02 -29.89
C ALA A 281 -0.14 10.83 -28.65
N ALA A 282 1.12 11.28 -28.59
CA ALA A 282 1.69 12.11 -27.54
C ALA A 282 1.46 13.63 -27.75
N LYS A 283 0.88 14.05 -28.89
CA LYS A 283 0.69 15.47 -29.26
C LYS A 283 -0.65 16.03 -28.75
N CYS A 284 -0.97 15.74 -27.49
CA CYS A 284 -2.11 16.31 -26.78
C CYS A 284 -1.80 16.42 -25.28
N ILE A 285 -2.57 17.27 -24.59
CA ILE A 285 -2.74 17.23 -23.15
C ILE A 285 -3.94 16.30 -22.86
N LYS A 286 -3.81 15.43 -21.87
CA LYS A 286 -4.91 14.59 -21.36
C LYS A 286 -5.16 14.92 -19.90
N VAL A 287 -6.42 14.97 -19.50
CA VAL A 287 -6.83 15.30 -18.12
C VAL A 287 -7.64 14.15 -17.53
N PHE A 288 -7.25 13.71 -16.34
CA PHE A 288 -7.77 12.56 -15.62
C PHE A 288 -8.33 12.97 -14.25
N ASP A 289 -9.12 12.10 -13.63
CA ASP A 289 -9.34 12.14 -12.18
C ASP A 289 -8.27 11.36 -11.40
N THR A 290 -8.31 11.44 -10.07
CA THR A 290 -7.41 10.73 -9.15
C THR A 290 -7.50 9.20 -9.23
N TYR A 291 -8.52 8.64 -9.89
CA TYR A 291 -8.73 7.21 -10.11
C TYR A 291 -8.39 6.80 -11.55
N GLY A 292 -7.66 7.64 -12.29
CA GLY A 292 -7.17 7.34 -13.63
C GLY A 292 -8.23 7.32 -14.73
N SER A 293 -9.46 7.79 -14.48
CA SER A 293 -10.47 7.92 -15.54
C SER A 293 -10.19 9.15 -16.38
N LEU A 294 -10.05 8.99 -17.71
CA LEU A 294 -9.87 10.10 -18.64
C LEU A 294 -11.12 11.00 -18.65
N ARG A 295 -10.99 12.27 -18.28
CA ARG A 295 -12.09 13.25 -18.27
C ARG A 295 -12.19 14.03 -19.57
N TYR A 296 -11.07 14.42 -20.17
CA TYR A 296 -11.03 14.99 -21.52
C TYR A 296 -9.60 15.01 -22.08
N SER A 297 -9.47 15.41 -23.35
CA SER A 297 -8.15 15.65 -23.97
C SER A 297 -8.22 16.66 -25.13
N PHE A 298 -7.13 17.40 -25.34
CA PHE A 298 -7.03 18.45 -26.35
C PHE A 298 -5.62 18.62 -26.91
N THR A 299 -5.50 19.11 -28.15
CA THR A 299 -4.21 19.49 -28.76
C THR A 299 -4.07 21.02 -28.74
N PRO A 300 -2.96 21.57 -28.20
CA PRO A 300 -2.64 22.99 -28.29
C PRO A 300 -2.70 23.55 -29.72
N ARG A 301 -3.11 24.82 -29.87
CA ARG A 301 -3.49 25.42 -31.17
C ARG A 301 -2.35 26.12 -31.90
N GLY A 302 -1.29 26.50 -31.20
CA GLY A 302 -0.08 27.08 -31.80
C GLY A 302 1.17 26.96 -30.94
N VAL A 303 1.17 26.03 -29.97
CA VAL A 303 2.35 25.58 -29.26
C VAL A 303 2.90 24.33 -29.97
N GLU A 304 4.22 24.22 -30.12
CA GLU A 304 4.87 23.04 -30.70
C GLU A 304 5.19 21.99 -29.62
N ALA A 305 4.99 20.71 -29.93
CA ALA A 305 5.29 19.59 -29.03
C ALA A 305 6.77 19.16 -29.14
N PRO A 306 7.41 18.58 -28.09
CA PRO A 306 6.83 18.19 -26.80
C PRO A 306 6.35 19.38 -25.96
N TYR A 307 5.30 19.16 -25.18
CA TYR A 307 4.73 20.18 -24.32
C TYR A 307 5.38 20.17 -22.94
N THR A 308 5.40 21.33 -22.31
CA THR A 308 5.48 21.44 -20.85
C THR A 308 4.33 22.33 -20.40
N MET A 309 3.86 22.14 -19.17
CA MET A 309 2.67 22.81 -18.67
C MET A 309 2.85 23.16 -17.20
N GLU A 310 1.98 24.06 -16.74
CA GLU A 310 1.80 24.34 -15.32
C GLU A 310 0.31 24.58 -15.05
N VAL A 311 -0.17 24.31 -13.85
CA VAL A 311 -1.59 24.38 -13.49
C VAL A 311 -1.78 25.22 -12.23
N GLY A 312 -2.82 26.07 -12.22
CA GLY A 312 -3.14 26.91 -11.06
C GLY A 312 -4.12 28.05 -11.36
N PRO A 313 -4.50 28.84 -10.35
CA PRO A 313 -5.41 29.97 -10.49
C PRO A 313 -4.71 31.18 -11.14
N PHE A 314 -4.42 31.08 -12.44
CA PHE A 314 -3.66 32.10 -13.19
C PHE A 314 -4.45 33.34 -13.64
N LEU A 315 -5.72 33.47 -13.24
CA LEU A 315 -6.59 34.62 -13.58
C LEU A 315 -7.36 35.11 -12.34
N PRO A 316 -7.53 36.44 -12.15
CA PRO A 316 -8.18 37.00 -10.96
C PRO A 316 -9.62 36.52 -10.77
N GLY A 317 -9.95 36.11 -9.54
CA GLY A 317 -11.33 35.78 -9.15
C GLY A 317 -11.86 34.46 -9.74
N GLY A 318 -10.99 33.53 -10.09
CA GLY A 318 -11.38 32.18 -10.51
C GLY A 318 -11.78 31.30 -9.32
N GLU A 319 -12.92 30.61 -9.44
CA GLU A 319 -13.32 29.52 -8.53
C GLU A 319 -12.58 28.19 -8.83
N LYS A 320 -11.73 28.20 -9.87
CA LYS A 320 -11.07 27.06 -10.51
C LYS A 320 -9.73 27.46 -11.13
N ASP A 321 -8.98 26.45 -11.54
CA ASP A 321 -7.65 26.63 -12.11
C ASP A 321 -7.63 26.61 -13.65
N TYR A 322 -6.45 26.89 -14.20
CA TYR A 322 -6.20 26.94 -15.64
C TYR A 322 -4.92 26.17 -15.97
N ILE A 323 -4.92 25.49 -17.12
CA ILE A 323 -3.74 24.79 -17.64
C ILE A 323 -2.97 25.77 -18.55
N PHE A 324 -1.81 26.23 -18.11
CA PHE A 324 -0.87 26.97 -18.94
C PHE A 324 0.00 25.99 -19.74
N VAL A 325 0.09 26.17 -21.05
CA VAL A 325 0.83 25.27 -21.94
C VAL A 325 1.90 26.01 -22.73
N ALA A 326 3.10 25.45 -22.72
CA ALA A 326 4.30 25.92 -23.41
C ALA A 326 4.93 24.79 -24.22
N SER A 327 5.84 25.13 -25.15
CA SER A 327 6.73 24.13 -25.73
C SER A 327 7.85 23.84 -24.73
N LYS A 328 8.23 22.58 -24.60
CA LYS A 328 9.38 22.16 -23.79
C LYS A 328 10.69 22.81 -24.26
N PHE A 329 10.75 23.20 -25.54
CA PHE A 329 11.84 23.97 -26.14
C PHE A 329 11.34 25.36 -26.56
N SER A 330 11.60 26.38 -25.75
CA SER A 330 11.06 27.74 -25.95
C SER A 330 12.12 28.83 -25.81
N GLY A 331 11.85 30.03 -26.35
CA GLY A 331 12.72 31.20 -26.27
C GLY A 331 12.89 31.96 -27.60
N GLY A 332 13.19 33.25 -27.50
CA GLY A 332 13.33 34.14 -28.65
C GLY A 332 12.02 34.71 -29.20
N ASN A 333 12.14 35.59 -30.19
CA ASN A 333 11.00 36.31 -30.79
C ASN A 333 10.02 35.34 -31.47
N GLY A 334 8.76 35.35 -31.04
CA GLY A 334 7.70 34.53 -31.62
C GLY A 334 7.37 33.26 -30.83
N SER A 335 8.03 33.01 -29.68
CA SER A 335 7.58 31.98 -28.73
C SER A 335 6.13 32.22 -28.34
N LYS A 336 5.29 31.19 -28.41
CA LYS A 336 3.86 31.25 -28.12
C LYS A 336 3.51 30.38 -26.91
N TYR A 337 2.66 30.92 -26.05
CA TYR A 337 2.10 30.26 -24.88
C TYR A 337 0.57 30.32 -24.98
N GLU A 338 -0.12 29.31 -24.45
CA GLU A 338 -1.59 29.20 -24.55
C GLU A 338 -2.18 28.75 -23.21
N LEU A 339 -3.29 29.36 -22.80
CA LEU A 339 -3.98 29.11 -21.53
C LEU A 339 -5.31 28.42 -21.79
N TYR A 340 -5.61 27.39 -21.03
CA TYR A 340 -6.77 26.50 -21.19
C TYR A 340 -7.57 26.37 -19.89
N ASP A 341 -8.87 26.17 -20.04
CA ASP A 341 -9.81 25.97 -18.95
C ASP A 341 -9.72 24.53 -18.40
N ILE A 342 -9.51 24.36 -17.08
CA ILE A 342 -9.31 23.03 -16.49
C ILE A 342 -10.58 22.16 -16.48
N ASN A 343 -11.77 22.72 -16.70
CA ASN A 343 -13.00 21.92 -16.73
C ASN A 343 -13.14 21.09 -18.02
N ASP A 344 -12.67 21.59 -19.16
CA ASP A 344 -13.04 21.07 -20.48
C ASP A 344 -11.96 21.19 -21.58
N GLY A 345 -10.82 21.83 -21.31
CA GLY A 345 -9.78 22.08 -22.31
C GLY A 345 -10.14 23.17 -23.32
N THR A 346 -11.11 24.04 -23.02
CA THR A 346 -11.42 25.20 -23.86
C THR A 346 -10.27 26.21 -23.81
N PHE A 347 -9.84 26.65 -25.00
CA PHE A 347 -8.82 27.70 -25.16
C PHE A 347 -9.33 29.05 -24.64
N VAL A 348 -8.61 29.64 -23.69
CA VAL A 348 -8.95 30.92 -23.05
C VAL A 348 -8.23 32.09 -23.75
N LYS A 349 -6.89 32.07 -23.76
CA LYS A 349 -6.05 33.12 -24.36
C LYS A 349 -4.72 32.57 -24.84
N SER A 350 -4.01 33.37 -25.63
CA SER A 350 -2.60 33.14 -25.95
C SER A 350 -1.76 34.35 -25.53
N ILE A 351 -0.52 34.06 -25.13
CA ILE A 351 0.48 35.02 -24.67
C ILE A 351 1.71 34.86 -25.56
N ASN A 352 2.27 35.98 -26.03
CA ASN A 352 3.54 35.98 -26.76
C ASN A 352 4.70 36.12 -25.78
N GLY A 353 5.80 35.41 -26.00
CA GLY A 353 7.03 35.57 -25.25
C GLY A 353 7.71 36.92 -25.50
N SER A 354 8.17 37.58 -24.44
CA SER A 354 8.87 38.87 -24.49
C SER A 354 10.20 38.79 -23.74
N PHE A 355 11.19 38.18 -24.38
CA PHE A 355 12.50 37.86 -23.80
C PHE A 355 13.63 38.70 -24.37
N ASP A 356 14.78 38.71 -23.69
CA ASP A 356 15.99 39.31 -24.22
C ASP A 356 16.41 38.58 -25.50
N SER A 357 16.89 39.33 -26.51
CA SER A 357 17.28 38.74 -27.81
C SER A 357 18.41 37.69 -27.75
N SER A 358 19.09 37.56 -26.60
CA SER A 358 20.04 36.50 -26.28
C SER A 358 19.38 35.15 -25.98
N VAL A 359 18.16 35.14 -25.43
CA VAL A 359 17.39 33.91 -25.13
C VAL A 359 17.01 33.26 -26.46
N LYS A 360 17.49 32.03 -26.69
CA LYS A 360 17.17 31.21 -27.88
C LYS A 360 16.20 30.08 -27.50
N PRO A 361 15.56 29.41 -28.47
CA PRO A 361 14.85 28.15 -28.21
C PRO A 361 15.76 27.16 -27.48
N GLN A 362 15.37 26.77 -26.28
CA GLN A 362 16.16 25.98 -25.33
C GLN A 362 15.23 25.28 -24.32
N ARG A 363 15.72 24.40 -23.45
CA ARG A 363 14.84 23.75 -22.45
C ARG A 363 14.33 24.78 -21.43
N ILE A 364 13.01 24.75 -21.20
CA ILE A 364 12.39 25.53 -20.13
C ILE A 364 11.83 24.66 -19.01
N THR A 365 11.81 25.23 -17.80
CA THR A 365 11.13 24.71 -16.62
C THR A 365 10.10 25.73 -16.17
N LEU A 366 8.93 25.26 -15.74
CA LEU A 366 7.84 26.08 -15.20
C LEU A 366 7.68 25.82 -13.69
N SER A 367 7.10 26.81 -13.01
CA SER A 367 6.54 26.73 -11.66
C SER A 367 5.43 27.77 -11.58
N ASP A 368 4.43 27.57 -10.73
CA ASP A 368 3.58 28.64 -10.23
C ASP A 368 4.39 29.61 -9.34
N TYR A 369 3.77 30.70 -8.90
CA TYR A 369 4.36 31.66 -7.97
C TYR A 369 3.28 32.48 -7.26
N SER A 370 3.31 32.46 -5.92
CA SER A 370 2.44 33.24 -5.04
C SER A 370 3.19 34.45 -4.45
N PRO A 371 3.25 35.62 -5.13
CA PRO A 371 4.13 36.74 -4.75
C PRO A 371 3.82 37.42 -3.39
N ASN A 372 2.70 37.07 -2.74
CA ASN A 372 2.33 37.52 -1.39
C ASN A 372 2.09 36.33 -0.42
N GLY A 373 2.55 35.12 -0.78
CA GLY A 373 2.02 33.88 -0.19
C GLY A 373 0.53 33.70 -0.50
N GLU A 374 -0.22 33.06 0.41
CA GLU A 374 -1.67 32.78 0.25
C GLU A 374 -2.56 34.02 0.01
N ASN A 375 -2.05 35.24 0.23
CA ASN A 375 -2.79 36.50 0.09
C ASN A 375 -2.73 37.11 -1.33
N SER A 376 -2.75 36.28 -2.39
CA SER A 376 -2.83 36.74 -3.78
C SER A 376 -4.09 36.23 -4.48
N ASP A 377 -4.90 37.15 -5.03
CA ASP A 377 -6.16 36.86 -5.74
C ASP A 377 -6.04 35.92 -6.97
N TYR A 378 -4.81 35.68 -7.42
CA TYR A 378 -4.39 34.79 -8.50
C TYR A 378 -2.86 34.63 -8.47
N GLN A 379 -2.35 33.57 -9.10
CA GLN A 379 -0.92 33.26 -9.19
C GLN A 379 -0.25 33.78 -10.46
N LYS A 380 1.08 33.85 -10.39
CA LYS A 380 1.98 34.12 -11.53
C LYS A 380 2.72 32.83 -11.91
N LEU A 381 3.52 32.91 -12.97
CA LEU A 381 4.37 31.80 -13.42
C LEU A 381 5.84 32.19 -13.38
N ILE A 382 6.70 31.29 -12.89
CA ILE A 382 8.14 31.33 -13.09
C ILE A 382 8.45 30.58 -14.38
N VAL A 383 9.21 31.21 -15.29
CA VAL A 383 9.72 30.58 -16.51
C VAL A 383 11.23 30.63 -16.48
N THR A 384 11.84 29.46 -16.25
CA THR A 384 13.29 29.28 -16.16
C THR A 384 13.83 28.74 -17.48
N PHE A 385 14.86 29.40 -18.03
CA PHE A 385 15.53 29.04 -19.28
C PHE A 385 16.92 28.46 -18.95
N LYS A 386 17.09 27.11 -18.98
CA LYS A 386 18.24 26.41 -18.39
C LYS A 386 19.57 26.88 -18.98
N GLU A 387 19.72 26.81 -20.30
CA GLU A 387 21.00 27.03 -20.99
C GLU A 387 21.46 28.50 -20.98
N SER A 388 20.52 29.45 -20.92
CA SER A 388 20.79 30.90 -20.83
C SER A 388 20.72 31.48 -19.41
N ARG A 389 20.40 30.65 -18.41
CA ARG A 389 20.40 30.96 -16.97
C ARG A 389 19.55 32.19 -16.63
N ALA A 390 18.44 32.35 -17.35
CA ALA A 390 17.53 33.48 -17.23
C ALA A 390 16.20 33.02 -16.65
N VAL A 391 15.64 33.82 -15.75
CA VAL A 391 14.35 33.59 -15.11
C VAL A 391 13.44 34.77 -15.38
N TYR A 392 12.21 34.50 -15.76
CA TYR A 392 11.18 35.52 -15.99
C TYR A 392 9.91 35.16 -15.21
N TYR A 393 9.29 36.16 -14.60
CA TYR A 393 7.92 36.07 -14.09
C TYR A 393 6.95 36.46 -15.21
N LEU A 394 5.91 35.66 -15.42
CA LEU A 394 4.78 35.96 -16.29
C LEU A 394 3.54 36.24 -15.44
N ASP A 395 2.89 37.38 -15.69
CA ASP A 395 1.54 37.66 -15.24
C ASP A 395 0.54 37.18 -16.30
N CYS A 396 -0.24 36.14 -15.97
CA CYS A 396 -1.21 35.58 -16.91
C CYS A 396 -2.47 36.44 -17.10
N ALA A 397 -2.73 37.43 -16.24
CA ALA A 397 -3.88 38.32 -16.39
C ALA A 397 -3.63 39.34 -17.50
N ASP A 398 -2.63 40.21 -17.34
CA ASP A 398 -2.30 41.28 -18.30
C ASP A 398 -1.35 40.82 -19.43
N SER A 399 -0.68 39.67 -19.27
CA SER A 399 0.33 39.10 -20.18
C SER A 399 1.69 39.80 -20.13
N SER A 400 2.01 40.49 -19.03
CA SER A 400 3.30 41.15 -18.81
C SER A 400 4.39 40.16 -18.40
N TRP A 401 5.62 40.44 -18.83
CA TRP A 401 6.83 39.68 -18.51
C TRP A 401 7.80 40.56 -17.73
N VAL A 402 8.32 40.05 -16.60
CA VAL A 402 9.34 40.72 -15.78
C VAL A 402 10.53 39.78 -15.64
N LYS A 403 11.73 40.23 -16.01
CA LYS A 403 12.96 39.45 -15.81
C LYS A 403 13.38 39.50 -14.33
N SER A 404 13.77 38.37 -13.76
CA SER A 404 14.36 38.32 -12.43
C SER A 404 15.83 38.76 -12.43
N GLU A 405 16.32 39.25 -11.30
CA GLU A 405 17.71 39.68 -11.10
C GLU A 405 18.62 38.58 -10.51
N ILE A 406 18.05 37.43 -10.12
CA ILE A 406 18.79 36.30 -9.55
C ILE A 406 19.76 35.68 -10.57
N ARG A 407 20.88 35.15 -10.08
CA ARG A 407 21.99 34.62 -10.89
C ARG A 407 22.14 33.12 -10.67
N LEU A 408 21.57 32.35 -11.58
CA LEU A 408 21.65 30.89 -11.51
C LEU A 408 23.07 30.38 -11.75
N SER A 409 23.48 29.37 -10.97
CA SER A 409 24.77 28.68 -11.17
C SER A 409 24.76 27.83 -12.45
N ASP A 410 25.96 27.49 -12.92
CA ASP A 410 26.20 26.72 -14.16
C ASP A 410 25.42 25.40 -14.27
N ASN A 411 25.03 24.82 -13.14
CA ASN A 411 24.35 23.55 -13.00
C ASN A 411 22.87 23.66 -12.57
N ALA A 412 22.25 24.85 -12.58
CA ALA A 412 20.83 24.97 -12.21
C ALA A 412 19.91 24.27 -13.23
N THR A 413 18.86 23.59 -12.74
CA THR A 413 17.92 22.79 -13.55
C THR A 413 16.51 23.41 -13.62
N GLY A 414 16.06 24.02 -12.53
CA GLY A 414 14.78 24.75 -12.44
C GLY A 414 14.83 25.85 -11.37
N VAL A 415 13.76 26.67 -11.32
CA VAL A 415 13.48 27.59 -10.20
C VAL A 415 11.99 27.53 -9.92
N TYR A 416 11.67 27.38 -8.64
CA TYR A 416 10.35 27.11 -8.09
C TYR A 416 10.02 28.09 -6.98
N ASP A 417 8.73 28.25 -6.68
CA ASP A 417 8.26 28.96 -5.49
C ASP A 417 8.68 28.22 -4.20
N SER A 418 8.68 28.93 -3.08
CA SER A 418 8.99 28.37 -1.75
C SER A 418 7.81 28.57 -0.82
N ALA A 419 7.53 27.59 0.04
CA ALA A 419 6.51 27.70 1.08
C ALA A 419 6.74 28.94 1.97
N PHE A 420 8.00 29.33 2.15
CA PHE A 420 8.43 30.49 2.93
C PHE A 420 8.41 31.79 2.09
N SER A 421 7.63 32.77 2.53
CA SER A 421 7.31 33.98 1.75
C SER A 421 8.55 34.77 1.30
N GLY A 422 8.63 35.03 -0.01
CA GLY A 422 9.70 35.76 -0.66
C GLY A 422 10.93 34.92 -1.05
N GLU A 423 11.01 33.65 -0.65
CA GLU A 423 12.07 32.76 -1.10
C GLU A 423 11.75 32.10 -2.45
N LEU A 424 12.81 31.69 -3.16
CA LEU A 424 12.72 30.83 -4.34
C LEU A 424 13.74 29.70 -4.23
N VAL A 425 13.35 28.49 -4.64
CA VAL A 425 14.20 27.30 -4.64
C VAL A 425 14.70 27.05 -6.07
N ALA A 426 16.01 27.06 -6.30
CA ALA A 426 16.59 26.52 -7.52
C ALA A 426 17.22 25.16 -7.27
N SER A 427 16.84 24.19 -8.09
CA SER A 427 17.42 22.84 -8.08
C SER A 427 18.65 22.73 -8.98
N LEU A 428 19.46 21.69 -8.73
CA LEU A 428 20.85 21.59 -9.19
C LEU A 428 21.18 20.20 -9.76
N ASP A 429 21.94 20.21 -10.86
CA ASP A 429 22.53 19.05 -11.54
C ASP A 429 23.85 18.66 -10.80
N GLU A 430 23.88 17.49 -10.13
CA GLU A 430 25.01 17.02 -9.30
C GLU A 430 25.12 15.48 -9.28
N ASN A 431 26.33 14.93 -9.12
CA ASN A 431 26.57 13.47 -9.18
C ASN A 431 26.49 12.72 -7.82
N THR A 432 26.41 13.42 -6.68
CA THR A 432 26.74 12.81 -5.36
C THR A 432 25.95 13.39 -4.19
N PHE A 433 25.85 14.72 -4.15
CA PHE A 433 25.01 15.45 -3.20
C PHE A 433 23.69 15.78 -3.87
N SER A 434 22.71 16.20 -3.06
CA SER A 434 21.46 16.77 -3.54
C SER A 434 21.30 18.13 -2.89
N ASN A 435 21.97 19.13 -3.45
CA ASN A 435 21.87 20.51 -2.99
C ASN A 435 20.72 21.27 -3.69
N VAL A 436 20.26 22.35 -3.05
CA VAL A 436 19.47 23.42 -3.67
C VAL A 436 20.14 24.78 -3.45
N ARG A 437 19.75 25.79 -4.23
CA ARG A 437 20.03 27.22 -3.94
C ARG A 437 18.75 27.93 -3.51
N ILE A 438 18.77 28.55 -2.32
CA ILE A 438 17.69 29.39 -1.82
C ILE A 438 18.02 30.86 -2.09
N TYR A 439 17.14 31.56 -2.81
CA TYR A 439 17.18 33.01 -2.98
C TYR A 439 16.22 33.65 -1.96
N GLY A 440 16.59 34.81 -1.42
CA GLY A 440 16.50 35.01 0.04
C GLY A 440 15.24 35.66 0.65
N SER A 441 14.92 35.18 1.85
CA SER A 441 13.91 35.68 2.80
C SER A 441 14.28 36.95 3.59
N GLY A 442 15.37 37.64 3.27
CA GLY A 442 15.85 38.77 4.08
C GLY A 442 16.83 39.72 3.39
N THR A 443 16.51 41.02 3.45
CA THR A 443 17.38 42.17 3.09
C THR A 443 18.11 42.07 1.74
N SER A 444 17.32 42.32 0.68
CA SER A 444 17.68 42.93 -0.62
C SER A 444 18.71 42.30 -1.56
N ASP A 445 19.76 41.60 -1.12
CA ASP A 445 20.96 41.41 -1.96
C ASP A 445 21.46 39.96 -2.16
N ASN A 446 20.72 38.92 -1.73
CA ASN A 446 21.12 37.52 -2.00
C ASN A 446 20.77 37.04 -3.43
N LEU A 447 21.38 37.68 -4.43
CA LEU A 447 21.20 37.36 -5.85
C LEU A 447 21.96 36.10 -6.31
N ASP A 448 22.96 35.65 -5.54
CA ASP A 448 23.83 34.50 -5.87
C ASP A 448 23.37 33.19 -5.18
N GLY A 449 22.48 33.28 -4.18
CA GLY A 449 21.78 32.17 -3.53
C GLY A 449 22.59 31.39 -2.48
N ASN A 450 21.93 31.01 -1.39
CA ASN A 450 22.52 30.15 -0.34
C ASN A 450 22.46 28.67 -0.78
N LEU A 451 23.59 27.96 -0.75
CA LEU A 451 23.65 26.53 -1.05
C LEU A 451 23.25 25.70 0.18
N LEU A 452 22.43 24.65 -0.01
CA LEU A 452 21.84 23.87 1.08
C LEU A 452 21.76 22.37 0.71
N ASN A 453 22.38 21.49 1.50
CA ASN A 453 22.37 20.03 1.23
C ASN A 453 21.17 19.33 1.87
N VAL A 454 20.06 19.31 1.15
CA VAL A 454 18.81 18.64 1.58
C VAL A 454 18.90 17.11 1.54
N GLY A 455 19.90 16.57 0.85
CA GLY A 455 20.23 15.14 0.81
C GLY A 455 21.21 14.65 1.88
N TYR A 456 21.59 15.48 2.86
CA TYR A 456 22.65 15.13 3.82
C TYR A 456 22.36 13.85 4.59
N LYS A 457 21.14 13.67 5.10
CA LYS A 457 20.69 12.47 5.84
C LYS A 457 20.84 11.20 4.99
N GLU A 458 20.45 11.29 3.72
CA GLU A 458 20.45 10.19 2.75
C GLU A 458 21.88 9.80 2.34
N ASN A 459 22.84 10.74 2.43
CA ASN A 459 24.26 10.47 2.25
C ASN A 459 24.92 9.70 3.42
N ARG A 460 24.22 9.41 4.52
CA ARG A 460 24.81 8.77 5.71
C ARG A 460 24.58 7.26 5.73
N PHE A 461 25.48 6.57 6.42
CA PHE A 461 25.35 5.17 6.83
C PHE A 461 25.59 5.08 8.34
N TYR A 462 24.77 4.28 9.00
CA TYR A 462 24.74 4.17 10.46
C TYR A 462 25.11 2.75 10.92
N SER A 463 25.77 2.61 12.05
CA SER A 463 26.05 1.30 12.65
C SER A 463 26.05 1.33 14.17
N THR A 464 25.65 0.22 14.80
CA THR A 464 25.74 0.05 16.26
C THR A 464 27.19 -0.08 16.77
N TYR A 465 28.17 -0.27 15.87
CA TYR A 465 29.60 -0.41 16.18
C TYR A 465 30.43 0.82 15.77
N ALA A 466 29.80 1.88 15.26
CA ALA A 466 30.47 3.13 14.90
C ALA A 466 30.63 4.07 16.11
N ASP A 467 31.70 4.85 16.14
CA ASP A 467 31.83 6.01 17.04
C ASP A 467 30.91 7.16 16.59
N SER A 468 30.51 8.05 17.51
CA SER A 468 29.65 9.19 17.16
C SER A 468 30.39 10.26 16.34
N ASN A 469 29.78 10.67 15.22
CA ASN A 469 30.36 11.47 14.16
C ASN A 469 29.29 12.32 13.42
N PRO A 470 28.64 13.29 14.10
CA PRO A 470 27.50 14.04 13.53
C PRO A 470 27.84 14.87 12.28
N GLU A 471 29.10 15.31 12.17
CA GLU A 471 29.64 16.07 11.04
C GLU A 471 30.11 15.17 9.86
N GLY A 472 29.91 13.85 9.96
CA GLY A 472 30.39 12.86 8.99
C GLY A 472 29.29 11.92 8.46
N TYR A 473 29.65 11.14 7.44
CA TYR A 473 28.74 10.24 6.74
C TYR A 473 28.65 8.85 7.35
N ILE A 474 29.59 8.48 8.25
CA ILE A 474 29.58 7.19 8.96
C ILE A 474 29.50 7.46 10.47
N ASP A 475 28.34 7.18 11.07
CA ASP A 475 27.97 7.59 12.44
C ASP A 475 27.32 6.43 13.23
N TYR A 476 27.25 6.59 14.55
CA TYR A 476 26.53 5.71 15.45
C TYR A 476 25.00 5.84 15.27
N ALA A 477 24.29 4.73 15.40
CA ALA A 477 22.87 4.73 15.74
C ALA A 477 22.52 3.55 16.65
N ALA A 478 21.61 3.78 17.59
CA ALA A 478 21.07 2.74 18.47
C ALA A 478 20.04 1.87 17.76
N PHE A 479 19.93 0.59 18.17
CA PHE A 479 18.93 -0.36 17.68
C PHE A 479 17.98 -0.75 18.82
N ASN A 480 16.72 -0.36 18.71
CA ASN A 480 15.73 -0.49 19.78
C ASN A 480 14.73 -1.62 19.48
N HIS A 481 15.14 -2.87 19.70
CA HIS A 481 14.27 -4.06 19.60
C HIS A 481 13.25 -4.08 20.74
N ILE A 482 11.95 -3.94 20.42
CA ILE A 482 10.89 -3.81 21.43
C ILE A 482 9.71 -4.73 21.10
N ARG A 483 9.54 -5.76 21.93
CA ARG A 483 8.41 -6.71 21.89
C ARG A 483 7.16 -6.07 22.48
N THR A 484 6.31 -5.49 21.64
CA THR A 484 5.07 -4.81 22.04
C THR A 484 4.01 -5.81 22.51
N ASP A 485 3.98 -6.99 21.90
CA ASP A 485 3.15 -8.14 22.27
C ASP A 485 3.40 -8.65 23.69
N LEU A 486 4.62 -8.47 24.23
CA LEU A 486 4.99 -8.87 25.60
C LEU A 486 4.79 -7.78 26.66
N SER A 487 4.52 -6.53 26.24
CA SER A 487 4.71 -5.32 27.06
C SER A 487 3.43 -4.49 27.22
N ASN A 488 2.35 -5.14 27.64
CA ASN A 488 1.00 -4.58 27.74
C ASN A 488 0.23 -5.15 28.96
N GLY A 489 -0.80 -4.42 29.41
CA GLY A 489 -1.58 -4.78 30.61
C GLY A 489 -2.29 -6.13 30.51
N VAL A 490 -2.78 -6.52 29.32
CA VAL A 490 -3.32 -7.86 29.08
C VAL A 490 -2.27 -8.93 29.35
N THR A 491 -1.04 -8.76 28.89
CA THR A 491 0.05 -9.74 29.11
C THR A 491 0.47 -9.82 30.58
N GLU A 492 0.45 -8.70 31.32
CA GLU A 492 0.60 -8.73 32.78
C GLU A 492 -0.49 -9.58 33.45
N LYS A 493 -1.75 -9.49 32.99
CA LYS A 493 -2.86 -10.33 33.48
C LYS A 493 -2.72 -11.78 33.06
N LEU A 494 -2.32 -12.07 31.82
CA LEU A 494 -2.09 -13.44 31.34
C LEU A 494 -1.06 -14.19 32.19
N ASN A 495 -0.01 -13.51 32.66
CA ASN A 495 0.96 -14.08 33.62
C ASN A 495 0.36 -14.44 34.99
N GLN A 496 -0.80 -13.88 35.36
CA GLN A 496 -1.47 -14.10 36.66
C GLN A 496 -2.51 -15.23 36.64
N PHE A 497 -2.88 -15.76 35.46
CA PHE A 497 -3.83 -16.86 35.36
C PHE A 497 -3.23 -18.20 35.81
N ASN A 498 -4.04 -19.02 36.50
CA ASN A 498 -3.73 -20.41 36.81
C ASN A 498 -4.17 -21.29 35.63
N PRO A 499 -3.31 -22.20 35.10
CA PRO A 499 -3.65 -23.18 34.06
C PRO A 499 -4.89 -24.06 34.32
N GLN A 500 -5.41 -24.08 35.55
CA GLN A 500 -6.65 -24.78 35.94
C GLN A 500 -7.93 -23.96 35.68
N LYS A 501 -7.84 -22.77 35.06
CA LYS A 501 -8.97 -21.83 34.85
C LYS A 501 -8.93 -21.14 33.48
N LEU A 502 -8.56 -21.86 32.42
CA LEU A 502 -8.33 -21.30 31.08
C LEU A 502 -9.60 -20.72 30.44
N ASP A 503 -10.79 -21.24 30.74
CA ASP A 503 -12.07 -20.65 30.30
C ASP A 503 -12.18 -19.17 30.69
N LYS A 504 -11.64 -18.81 31.88
CA LYS A 504 -11.63 -17.43 32.39
C LYS A 504 -10.57 -16.54 31.75
N LEU A 505 -9.55 -17.16 31.14
CA LEU A 505 -8.55 -16.46 30.34
C LEU A 505 -9.15 -16.06 29.00
N VAL A 506 -9.88 -16.97 28.34
CA VAL A 506 -10.64 -16.67 27.10
C VAL A 506 -11.76 -15.66 27.37
N GLU A 507 -12.49 -15.80 28.49
CA GLU A 507 -13.46 -14.81 28.99
C GLU A 507 -12.82 -13.42 29.17
N TYR A 508 -11.59 -13.35 29.67
CA TYR A 508 -10.87 -12.09 29.82
C TYR A 508 -10.44 -11.50 28.47
N LEU A 509 -9.80 -12.29 27.59
CA LEU A 509 -9.37 -11.82 26.26
C LEU A 509 -10.50 -11.24 25.40
N GLY A 510 -11.71 -11.83 25.47
CA GLY A 510 -12.90 -11.32 24.78
C GLY A 510 -13.51 -10.04 25.37
N ASN A 511 -13.11 -9.65 26.59
CA ASN A 511 -13.63 -8.47 27.28
C ASN A 511 -12.57 -7.39 27.53
N ALA A 512 -11.28 -7.69 27.34
CA ALA A 512 -10.17 -6.74 27.51
C ALA A 512 -10.30 -5.53 26.57
N THR A 513 -10.24 -4.35 27.17
CA THR A 513 -10.42 -3.03 26.53
C THR A 513 -9.16 -2.55 25.82
N TYR A 514 -9.29 -1.66 24.83
CA TYR A 514 -8.16 -1.11 24.07
C TYR A 514 -7.05 -0.51 24.97
N GLU A 515 -7.42 0.14 26.07
CA GLU A 515 -6.48 0.70 27.05
C GLU A 515 -5.71 -0.38 27.85
N GLU A 516 -6.22 -1.60 27.99
CA GLU A 516 -5.47 -2.72 28.60
C GLU A 516 -4.46 -3.34 27.62
N TRP A 517 -4.71 -3.24 26.31
CA TRP A 517 -3.79 -3.70 25.25
C TRP A 517 -2.65 -2.70 24.95
N LYS A 518 -2.72 -1.49 25.51
CA LYS A 518 -1.81 -0.38 25.27
C LYS A 518 -0.37 -0.66 25.71
N TYR A 519 0.57 -0.38 24.81
CA TYR A 519 1.98 -0.17 25.14
C TYR A 519 2.17 1.27 25.68
N ASN A 520 3.07 1.47 26.64
CA ASN A 520 3.38 2.81 27.18
C ASN A 520 4.86 3.15 26.94
N LEU A 521 5.13 4.17 26.13
CA LEU A 521 6.49 4.60 25.81
C LEU A 521 7.11 5.31 27.03
N SER A 522 8.14 4.70 27.60
CA SER A 522 8.75 5.18 28.85
C SER A 522 9.51 6.49 28.67
N ALA A 523 9.73 7.22 29.78
CA ALA A 523 10.50 8.46 29.75
C ALA A 523 11.92 8.26 29.19
N SER A 524 12.61 7.17 29.58
CA SER A 524 13.92 6.82 29.00
C SER A 524 13.83 6.71 27.49
N GLN A 525 12.87 5.95 26.95
CA GLN A 525 12.74 5.78 25.49
C GLN A 525 12.46 7.08 24.73
N LYS A 526 11.90 8.11 25.38
CA LYS A 526 11.75 9.45 24.82
C LYS A 526 13.06 10.24 24.90
N ASP A 527 13.75 10.20 26.04
CA ASP A 527 15.09 10.80 26.21
C ASP A 527 16.13 10.15 25.25
N ASP A 528 16.03 8.84 25.04
CA ASP A 528 16.80 8.02 24.10
C ASP A 528 16.46 8.37 22.64
N TYR A 529 15.24 8.83 22.34
CA TYR A 529 14.87 9.32 21.00
C TYR A 529 15.62 10.60 20.65
N HIS A 530 15.55 11.61 21.53
CA HIS A 530 16.07 12.96 21.27
C HIS A 530 17.59 13.10 21.46
N SER A 531 18.25 12.14 22.12
CA SER A 531 19.68 12.22 22.42
C SER A 531 20.61 11.63 21.36
N GLN A 532 20.14 10.70 20.51
CA GLN A 532 20.97 9.92 19.58
C GLN A 532 20.22 9.59 18.27
N TYR A 533 20.91 9.09 17.25
CA TYR A 533 20.26 8.50 16.08
C TYR A 533 19.70 7.13 16.44
N ASN A 534 18.49 6.81 15.98
CA ASN A 534 17.77 5.60 16.36
C ASN A 534 17.17 4.86 15.18
N VAL A 535 17.34 3.54 15.16
CA VAL A 535 16.43 2.57 14.54
C VAL A 535 15.49 2.05 15.64
N TRP A 536 14.19 2.08 15.37
CA TRP A 536 13.17 1.53 16.27
C TRP A 536 12.56 0.27 15.65
N GLU A 537 12.54 -0.83 16.40
CA GLU A 537 11.91 -2.09 15.96
C GLU A 537 10.75 -2.48 16.91
N PRO A 538 9.62 -1.75 16.85
CA PRO A 538 8.41 -2.08 17.61
C PRO A 538 7.71 -3.27 16.98
N CYS A 539 7.81 -4.46 17.55
CA CYS A 539 7.41 -5.69 16.88
C CYS A 539 6.55 -6.64 17.73
N PHE A 540 5.82 -7.50 17.02
CA PHE A 540 5.30 -8.77 17.50
C PHE A 540 5.90 -9.89 16.63
N THR A 541 5.95 -11.12 17.13
CA THR A 541 6.24 -12.31 16.32
C THR A 541 5.58 -13.56 16.92
N HIS A 542 5.31 -14.56 16.08
CA HIS A 542 4.92 -15.91 16.47
C HIS A 542 5.95 -16.63 17.37
N ARG A 543 7.24 -16.24 17.30
CA ARG A 543 8.32 -16.70 18.21
C ARG A 543 8.07 -16.15 19.62
N TRP A 544 7.38 -16.94 20.45
CA TRP A 544 7.02 -16.56 21.81
C TRP A 544 8.02 -17.08 22.84
N ASN A 545 8.59 -16.15 23.61
CA ASN A 545 9.40 -16.49 24.79
C ASN A 545 8.58 -17.37 25.75
N ALA A 546 9.21 -18.39 26.35
CA ALA A 546 8.57 -19.37 27.21
C ALA A 546 8.17 -18.84 28.62
N ILE A 547 7.63 -17.63 28.70
CA ILE A 547 7.09 -16.97 29.90
C ILE A 547 5.71 -17.52 30.27
N GLN A 548 5.20 -17.18 31.46
CA GLN A 548 3.95 -17.76 31.98
C GLN A 548 2.72 -17.35 31.15
N ALA A 549 2.64 -16.10 30.68
CA ALA A 549 1.55 -15.65 29.79
C ALA A 549 1.44 -16.50 28.50
N MET A 550 2.57 -16.72 27.82
CA MET A 550 2.59 -17.47 26.56
C MET A 550 2.35 -18.97 26.78
N LYS A 551 2.87 -19.53 27.88
CA LYS A 551 2.51 -20.89 28.35
C LYS A 551 1.01 -21.02 28.65
N ASN A 552 0.40 -20.00 29.24
CA ASN A 552 -1.04 -19.99 29.51
C ASN A 552 -1.88 -19.88 28.23
N LEU A 553 -1.43 -19.15 27.20
CA LEU A 553 -2.08 -19.10 25.88
C LEU A 553 -1.99 -20.44 25.13
N VAL A 554 -0.79 -21.02 25.03
CA VAL A 554 -0.57 -22.32 24.34
C VAL A 554 -1.36 -23.45 25.01
N ALA A 555 -1.60 -23.38 26.32
CA ALA A 555 -2.40 -24.37 27.04
C ALA A 555 -3.92 -24.28 26.77
N VAL A 556 -4.43 -23.22 26.13
CA VAL A 556 -5.87 -23.11 25.81
C VAL A 556 -6.22 -24.07 24.67
N VAL A 557 -7.19 -24.95 24.92
CA VAL A 557 -7.72 -25.90 23.94
C VAL A 557 -9.08 -25.43 23.43
N ASP A 558 -9.26 -25.47 22.12
CA ASP A 558 -10.52 -25.26 21.42
C ASP A 558 -11.51 -26.40 21.75
N GLY A 559 -12.67 -26.04 22.30
CA GLY A 559 -13.67 -27.01 22.76
C GLY A 559 -14.46 -27.73 21.65
N ALA A 560 -14.38 -27.24 20.41
CA ALA A 560 -15.03 -27.83 19.24
C ALA A 560 -14.08 -28.70 18.41
N THR A 561 -12.81 -28.29 18.27
CA THR A 561 -11.81 -29.00 17.47
C THR A 561 -10.87 -29.89 18.28
N GLY A 562 -10.70 -29.62 19.58
CA GLY A 562 -9.81 -30.38 20.48
C GLY A 562 -8.32 -30.04 20.36
N TYR A 563 -7.98 -29.02 19.58
CA TYR A 563 -6.59 -28.56 19.34
C TYR A 563 -6.24 -27.31 20.15
N PRO A 564 -4.96 -26.93 20.28
CA PRO A 564 -4.56 -25.63 20.82
C PRO A 564 -5.25 -24.47 20.07
N ALA A 565 -5.81 -23.51 20.81
CA ALA A 565 -6.61 -22.42 20.25
C ALA A 565 -5.79 -21.24 19.70
N TYR A 566 -4.51 -21.16 20.11
CA TYR A 566 -3.63 -20.01 19.86
C TYR A 566 -2.22 -20.41 19.39
N ALA A 567 -1.90 -21.70 19.34
CA ALA A 567 -0.57 -22.22 18.97
C ALA A 567 -0.59 -22.85 17.56
N SER A 568 0.56 -22.83 16.89
CA SER A 568 0.75 -23.54 15.62
C SER A 568 0.79 -25.05 15.82
N ILE A 569 0.44 -25.80 14.77
CA ILE A 569 0.36 -27.26 14.79
C ILE A 569 1.06 -27.85 13.57
N GLY A 570 1.83 -28.92 13.75
CA GLY A 570 2.48 -29.65 12.66
C GLY A 570 1.50 -30.44 11.79
N ARG A 571 1.94 -30.83 10.59
CA ARG A 571 1.16 -31.67 9.65
C ARG A 571 0.72 -33.03 10.21
N ASP A 572 1.43 -33.52 11.23
CA ASP A 572 1.13 -34.73 11.98
C ASP A 572 -0.01 -34.55 13.01
N ASN A 573 -0.32 -33.30 13.35
CA ASN A 573 -1.26 -32.79 14.35
C ASN A 573 -0.69 -32.69 15.78
N LEU A 574 0.64 -32.56 15.93
CA LEU A 574 1.30 -32.27 17.21
C LEU A 574 1.69 -30.79 17.34
N ASP A 575 1.79 -30.30 18.57
CA ASP A 575 2.43 -29.04 18.91
C ASP A 575 3.96 -29.18 18.92
N GLY A 576 4.67 -28.07 18.71
CA GLY A 576 6.13 -28.03 18.60
C GLY A 576 6.75 -26.89 19.39
N VAL A 577 7.96 -27.15 19.91
CA VAL A 577 8.87 -26.11 20.40
C VAL A 577 9.91 -25.86 19.31
N TYR A 578 10.16 -24.59 18.99
CA TYR A 578 11.23 -24.20 18.09
C TYR A 578 12.51 -23.94 18.90
N GLU A 579 13.60 -24.62 18.57
CA GLU A 579 14.90 -24.44 19.22
C GLU A 579 15.85 -23.68 18.28
N GLU A 580 16.42 -22.57 18.77
CA GLU A 580 17.38 -21.74 18.04
C GLU A 580 18.49 -21.29 19.00
N LEU A 581 19.75 -21.59 18.66
CA LEU A 581 20.91 -21.38 19.52
C LEU A 581 20.71 -22.01 20.92
N ASP A 582 20.80 -21.22 21.99
CA ASP A 582 20.56 -21.64 23.38
C ASP A 582 19.09 -21.39 23.83
N SER A 583 18.20 -20.99 22.91
CA SER A 583 16.82 -20.55 23.18
C SER A 583 15.76 -21.56 22.71
N ALA A 584 14.66 -21.65 23.47
CA ALA A 584 13.50 -22.47 23.15
C ALA A 584 12.22 -21.62 23.13
N PHE A 585 11.55 -21.58 21.99
CA PHE A 585 10.39 -20.74 21.70
C PHE A 585 9.11 -21.56 21.58
N LEU A 586 8.02 -21.00 22.09
CA LEU A 586 6.66 -21.44 21.78
C LEU A 586 6.22 -20.80 20.45
N ILE A 587 5.39 -21.50 19.68
CA ILE A 587 5.01 -21.09 18.32
C ILE A 587 3.52 -20.69 18.29
N GLY A 588 3.23 -19.40 18.15
CA GLY A 588 1.86 -18.87 18.06
C GLY A 588 1.30 -18.88 16.64
N THR A 589 0.06 -19.33 16.43
CA THR A 589 -0.50 -19.46 15.06
C THR A 589 -0.75 -18.11 14.40
N TYR A 590 -0.27 -17.90 13.17
CA TYR A 590 -0.61 -16.73 12.36
C TYR A 590 -2.00 -16.78 11.73
N ALA A 591 -2.77 -17.84 11.98
CA ALA A 591 -4.10 -18.05 11.42
C ALA A 591 -5.03 -16.84 11.59
N ASP A 592 -5.84 -16.60 10.56
CA ASP A 592 -6.74 -15.45 10.52
C ASP A 592 -8.09 -15.74 11.18
N GLY A 593 -8.85 -14.68 11.47
CA GLY A 593 -10.12 -14.77 12.20
C GLY A 593 -9.98 -15.05 13.71
N ILE A 594 -8.76 -15.12 14.26
CA ILE A 594 -8.53 -15.23 15.71
C ILE A 594 -8.36 -13.82 16.30
N LEU A 595 -9.49 -13.19 16.64
CA LEU A 595 -9.52 -11.80 17.11
C LEU A 595 -8.57 -11.50 18.28
N ASP A 596 -8.46 -12.42 19.24
CA ASP A 596 -7.64 -12.21 20.43
C ASP A 596 -6.14 -12.11 20.09
N LEU A 597 -5.69 -12.82 19.05
CA LEU A 597 -4.31 -12.72 18.53
C LEU A 597 -4.12 -11.48 17.64
N ALA A 598 -5.13 -11.08 16.88
CA ALA A 598 -5.07 -9.82 16.13
C ALA A 598 -4.92 -8.61 17.07
N LYS A 599 -5.65 -8.60 18.20
CA LYS A 599 -5.52 -7.59 19.26
C LYS A 599 -4.14 -7.63 19.92
N LEU A 600 -3.65 -8.81 20.31
CA LEU A 600 -2.31 -9.01 20.88
C LEU A 600 -1.16 -8.49 20.00
N ARG A 601 -1.30 -8.61 18.68
CA ARG A 601 -0.32 -8.14 17.69
C ARG A 601 -0.41 -6.64 17.45
N LEU A 602 -1.60 -6.14 17.13
CA LEU A 602 -1.76 -4.85 16.47
C LEU A 602 -2.12 -3.70 17.42
N TYR A 603 -2.79 -3.95 18.55
CA TYR A 603 -3.15 -2.88 19.50
C TYR A 603 -1.94 -2.33 20.30
N PRO A 604 -1.03 -3.16 20.87
CA PRO A 604 0.19 -2.63 21.51
C PRO A 604 1.14 -2.01 20.48
N LEU A 605 1.19 -2.55 19.25
CA LEU A 605 1.95 -1.98 18.14
C LEU A 605 1.43 -0.60 17.73
N ARG A 606 0.13 -0.46 17.44
CA ARG A 606 -0.56 0.80 17.11
C ARG A 606 -0.32 1.85 18.18
N THR A 607 -0.55 1.51 19.45
CA THR A 607 -0.34 2.47 20.57
C THR A 607 1.12 2.89 20.72
N MET A 608 2.09 2.00 20.53
CA MET A 608 3.51 2.38 20.55
C MET A 608 3.87 3.29 19.36
N LEU A 609 3.45 2.94 18.14
CA LEU A 609 3.72 3.72 16.93
C LEU A 609 3.12 5.11 17.01
N GLN A 610 1.89 5.25 17.53
CA GLN A 610 1.26 6.54 17.78
C GLN A 610 2.05 7.41 18.78
N GLN A 611 2.62 6.82 19.83
CA GLN A 611 3.48 7.56 20.77
C GLN A 611 4.84 7.93 20.16
N LEU A 612 5.46 7.02 19.39
CA LEU A 612 6.73 7.27 18.71
C LEU A 612 6.60 8.34 17.62
N ALA A 613 5.43 8.42 16.96
CA ALA A 613 5.13 9.45 15.98
C ALA A 613 5.12 10.86 16.61
N VAL A 614 4.74 11.02 17.89
CA VAL A 614 4.84 12.31 18.60
C VAL A 614 6.29 12.74 18.77
N GLU A 615 7.19 11.84 19.16
CA GLU A 615 8.64 12.15 19.28
C GLU A 615 9.28 12.43 17.91
N PHE A 616 8.72 11.85 16.84
CA PHE A 616 9.15 12.04 15.46
C PHE A 616 8.67 13.36 14.84
N ARG A 617 7.38 13.70 14.96
CA ARG A 617 6.71 14.79 14.22
C ARG A 617 5.64 15.56 14.99
N GLY A 618 5.55 15.38 16.30
CA GLY A 618 4.75 16.27 17.15
C GLY A 618 5.38 17.66 17.31
N SER A 619 4.77 18.48 18.16
CA SER A 619 5.17 19.86 18.48
C SER A 619 6.63 20.04 18.94
N SER A 620 7.27 18.96 19.40
CA SER A 620 8.70 18.91 19.80
C SER A 620 9.48 17.83 19.04
N GLY A 621 9.00 17.40 17.87
CA GLY A 621 9.56 16.26 17.15
C GLY A 621 10.89 16.54 16.45
N GLU A 622 11.81 15.58 16.49
CA GLU A 622 13.10 15.64 15.80
C GLU A 622 13.22 14.58 14.67
N PRO A 623 12.66 14.82 13.46
CA PRO A 623 12.71 13.87 12.35
C PRO A 623 14.12 13.36 12.01
N GLU A 624 15.15 14.19 12.20
CA GLU A 624 16.50 13.80 11.88
C GLU A 624 17.06 12.66 12.74
N ARG A 625 16.55 12.47 13.97
CA ARG A 625 16.94 11.36 14.85
C ARG A 625 16.48 10.00 14.36
N LEU A 626 15.38 9.96 13.61
CA LEU A 626 14.89 8.72 13.03
C LEU A 626 15.79 8.31 11.85
N VAL A 627 16.52 7.22 12.03
CA VAL A 627 17.13 6.48 10.91
C VAL A 627 16.06 5.61 10.25
N ASP A 628 15.23 4.96 11.08
CA ASP A 628 14.24 3.98 10.62
C ASP A 628 13.20 3.54 11.66
N VAL A 629 12.04 3.08 11.20
CA VAL A 629 11.11 2.23 11.96
C VAL A 629 10.95 0.88 11.24
N SER A 630 11.18 -0.22 11.95
CA SER A 630 10.89 -1.57 11.48
C SER A 630 9.77 -2.19 12.33
N PRO A 631 8.48 -2.04 11.99
CA PRO A 631 7.37 -2.56 12.81
C PRO A 631 7.20 -4.10 12.69
N VAL A 632 8.21 -4.79 12.15
CA VAL A 632 8.15 -6.16 11.65
C VAL A 632 9.47 -6.88 11.96
N HIS A 633 9.41 -7.88 12.82
CA HIS A 633 10.52 -8.75 13.20
C HIS A 633 10.17 -10.20 12.87
N GLU A 634 10.99 -10.86 12.04
CA GLU A 634 10.93 -12.29 11.73
C GLU A 634 9.51 -12.87 11.64
N GLN A 635 8.73 -12.43 10.64
CA GLN A 635 7.42 -12.99 10.36
C GLN A 635 7.69 -14.23 9.48
N GLU A 636 7.59 -15.41 10.06
CA GLU A 636 7.83 -16.67 9.35
C GLU A 636 6.88 -17.75 9.84
N ILE A 637 6.63 -18.78 9.03
CA ILE A 637 6.04 -20.01 9.54
C ILE A 637 7.11 -21.09 9.48
N ASN A 638 7.50 -21.56 10.67
CA ASN A 638 8.57 -22.52 10.88
C ASN A 638 8.14 -23.51 11.97
N VAL A 639 7.28 -24.46 11.57
CA VAL A 639 6.75 -25.51 12.45
C VAL A 639 7.60 -26.77 12.24
N PRO A 640 8.17 -27.38 13.31
CA PRO A 640 9.08 -28.53 13.17
C PRO A 640 8.52 -29.64 12.28
N GLY A 641 9.30 -30.08 11.30
CA GLY A 641 8.90 -31.10 10.33
C GLY A 641 7.79 -30.72 9.34
N SER A 642 7.29 -29.47 9.30
CA SER A 642 6.32 -29.03 8.28
C SER A 642 6.46 -27.58 7.80
N VAL A 643 6.56 -27.45 6.47
CA VAL A 643 6.17 -26.25 5.71
C VAL A 643 4.69 -25.94 5.99
N GLY A 644 4.46 -24.81 6.65
CA GLY A 644 3.13 -24.32 7.00
C GLY A 644 2.57 -24.83 8.33
N ASP A 645 1.58 -24.08 8.83
CA ASP A 645 0.91 -24.29 10.11
C ASP A 645 -0.46 -24.94 9.88
N TYR A 646 -0.69 -26.10 10.50
CA TYR A 646 -1.88 -26.91 10.32
C TYR A 646 -2.97 -26.66 11.37
N HIS A 647 -2.86 -25.57 12.14
CA HIS A 647 -3.92 -25.08 13.02
C HIS A 647 -5.27 -24.97 12.27
N PRO A 648 -6.43 -25.37 12.85
CA PRO A 648 -7.69 -25.48 12.12
C PRO A 648 -8.12 -24.22 11.34
N LYS A 649 -7.80 -23.02 11.85
CA LYS A 649 -8.07 -21.76 11.15
C LYS A 649 -7.19 -21.50 9.91
N MET A 650 -5.98 -22.06 9.83
CA MET A 650 -5.19 -22.06 8.58
C MET A 650 -5.85 -22.94 7.52
N ILE A 651 -6.42 -24.09 7.92
CA ILE A 651 -7.15 -24.98 7.00
C ILE A 651 -8.47 -24.32 6.54
N GLU A 652 -9.18 -23.64 7.45
CA GLU A 652 -10.38 -22.83 7.12
C GLU A 652 -10.05 -21.72 6.11
N GLY A 653 -8.91 -21.03 6.26
CA GLY A 653 -8.47 -20.00 5.32
C GLY A 653 -7.95 -20.53 3.98
N PHE A 654 -7.19 -21.64 3.98
CA PHE A 654 -6.73 -22.28 2.75
C PHE A 654 -7.89 -22.74 1.87
N ARG A 655 -8.95 -23.27 2.49
CA ARG A 655 -10.22 -23.59 1.82
C ARG A 655 -10.85 -22.37 1.17
N LYS A 656 -10.95 -21.25 1.88
CA LYS A 656 -11.49 -19.99 1.34
C LYS A 656 -10.67 -19.47 0.17
N TYR A 657 -9.34 -19.51 0.27
CA TYR A 657 -8.40 -19.18 -0.80
C TYR A 657 -8.59 -20.04 -2.06
N LEU A 658 -8.76 -21.36 -1.92
CA LEU A 658 -9.06 -22.23 -3.07
C LEU A 658 -10.46 -21.96 -3.65
N LEU A 659 -11.46 -21.67 -2.82
CA LEU A 659 -12.82 -21.38 -3.28
C LEU A 659 -12.89 -20.03 -4.01
N SER A 660 -12.14 -19.01 -3.60
CA SER A 660 -12.09 -17.72 -4.33
C SER A 660 -11.39 -17.83 -5.68
N LEU A 661 -10.38 -18.69 -5.82
CA LEU A 661 -9.66 -18.91 -7.08
C LEU A 661 -10.40 -19.83 -8.07
N TYR A 662 -11.10 -20.86 -7.57
CA TYR A 662 -11.69 -21.92 -8.42
C TYR A 662 -13.22 -21.94 -8.40
N GLY A 663 -13.88 -21.16 -7.55
CA GLY A 663 -15.34 -20.97 -7.50
C GLY A 663 -16.17 -22.13 -6.93
N SER A 664 -15.70 -23.38 -6.99
CA SER A 664 -16.43 -24.52 -6.41
C SER A 664 -15.56 -25.75 -6.10
N VAL A 665 -16.08 -26.63 -5.24
CA VAL A 665 -15.46 -27.92 -4.88
C VAL A 665 -15.28 -28.83 -6.11
N GLU A 666 -16.23 -28.83 -7.05
CA GLU A 666 -16.16 -29.59 -8.31
C GLU A 666 -15.08 -29.05 -9.25
N ASN A 667 -14.78 -27.75 -9.20
CA ASN A 667 -13.71 -27.13 -9.96
C ASN A 667 -12.34 -27.48 -9.35
N ILE A 668 -12.20 -27.37 -8.02
CA ILE A 668 -11.00 -27.83 -7.27
C ILE A 668 -10.70 -29.31 -7.56
N ASN A 669 -11.72 -30.18 -7.46
CA ASN A 669 -11.62 -31.61 -7.80
C ASN A 669 -11.21 -31.85 -9.26
N ARG A 670 -11.74 -31.07 -10.21
CA ARG A 670 -11.40 -31.18 -11.64
C ARG A 670 -9.96 -30.76 -11.94
N HIS A 671 -9.45 -29.76 -11.22
CA HIS A 671 -8.11 -29.20 -11.43
C HIS A 671 -7.03 -30.07 -10.79
N PHE A 672 -7.14 -30.37 -9.48
CA PHE A 672 -6.09 -31.07 -8.71
C PHE A 672 -6.25 -32.60 -8.63
N GLY A 673 -7.34 -33.16 -9.16
CA GLY A 673 -7.66 -34.58 -8.97
C GLY A 673 -8.00 -34.95 -7.52
N THR A 674 -8.46 -33.98 -6.72
CA THR A 674 -9.04 -34.21 -5.39
C THR A 674 -10.43 -34.85 -5.51
N ASN A 675 -10.95 -35.35 -4.39
CA ASN A 675 -12.23 -36.09 -4.35
C ASN A 675 -13.14 -35.64 -3.20
N PHE A 676 -13.05 -34.36 -2.82
CA PHE A 676 -13.85 -33.76 -1.75
C PHE A 676 -15.33 -33.73 -2.12
N THR A 677 -16.22 -34.04 -1.18
CA THR A 677 -17.68 -34.10 -1.40
C THR A 677 -18.44 -32.88 -0.85
N SER A 678 -17.78 -32.06 -0.03
CA SER A 678 -18.25 -30.74 0.39
C SER A 678 -17.05 -29.81 0.65
N GLU A 679 -17.31 -28.53 0.95
CA GLU A 679 -16.25 -27.59 1.33
C GLU A 679 -15.49 -28.06 2.58
N GLU A 680 -16.19 -28.66 3.55
CA GLU A 680 -15.64 -29.09 4.83
C GLU A 680 -14.56 -30.18 4.73
N GLU A 681 -14.54 -30.95 3.64
CA GLU A 681 -13.53 -31.98 3.40
C GLU A 681 -12.21 -31.44 2.82
N ILE A 682 -12.19 -30.17 2.36
CA ILE A 682 -10.98 -29.51 1.85
C ILE A 682 -9.97 -29.34 3.01
N ASP A 683 -8.80 -29.95 2.87
CA ASP A 683 -7.71 -30.00 3.85
C ASP A 683 -6.34 -30.06 3.13
N ALA A 684 -5.30 -29.48 3.74
CA ALA A 684 -3.96 -29.37 3.18
C ALA A 684 -3.25 -30.75 3.02
N PRO A 685 -2.23 -30.87 2.14
CA PRO A 685 -1.43 -32.09 1.99
C PRO A 685 -0.76 -32.53 3.30
N ARG A 686 -0.74 -33.84 3.56
CA ARG A 686 -0.15 -34.43 4.77
C ARG A 686 0.66 -35.70 4.51
N TYR A 687 0.59 -36.30 3.31
CA TYR A 687 1.29 -37.53 2.99
C TYR A 687 2.72 -37.29 2.52
N ASP A 688 3.66 -37.39 3.44
CA ASP A 688 5.09 -37.45 3.17
C ASP A 688 5.53 -38.92 3.04
N PRO A 689 6.06 -39.36 1.88
CA PRO A 689 6.53 -40.73 1.67
C PRO A 689 7.88 -41.04 2.35
N GLU A 690 8.60 -40.03 2.85
CA GLU A 690 9.95 -40.15 3.42
C GLU A 690 9.95 -40.05 4.96
N ALA A 691 8.83 -39.67 5.57
CA ALA A 691 8.63 -39.65 7.03
C ALA A 691 8.61 -41.05 7.67
N ALA A 692 9.25 -41.18 8.84
CA ALA A 692 9.24 -42.42 9.62
C ALA A 692 7.84 -42.87 10.11
N ASN A 693 6.89 -41.93 10.20
CA ASN A 693 5.49 -42.16 10.57
C ASN A 693 4.53 -41.78 9.42
N THR A 694 4.68 -42.40 8.24
CA THR A 694 3.78 -42.18 7.09
C THR A 694 2.30 -42.30 7.47
N LYS A 695 1.54 -41.21 7.37
CA LYS A 695 0.06 -41.24 7.32
C LYS A 695 -0.40 -42.02 6.08
N LYS A 696 -1.67 -42.43 6.01
CA LYS A 696 -2.21 -43.08 4.80
C LYS A 696 -2.45 -42.04 3.71
N LYS A 697 -1.76 -42.16 2.56
CA LYS A 697 -1.98 -41.36 1.34
C LYS A 697 -3.47 -41.32 0.95
N ARG A 698 -4.04 -40.12 0.81
CA ARG A 698 -5.45 -39.89 0.40
C ARG A 698 -5.62 -39.85 -1.12
N GLY A 699 -4.66 -39.25 -1.82
CA GLY A 699 -4.59 -39.17 -3.28
C GLY A 699 -3.19 -38.72 -3.73
N ASP A 700 -2.98 -38.52 -5.03
CA ASP A 700 -1.70 -37.95 -5.53
C ASP A 700 -1.54 -36.46 -5.17
N TRP A 701 -2.65 -35.72 -5.03
CA TRP A 701 -2.70 -34.36 -4.50
C TRP A 701 -2.11 -34.22 -3.08
N ASP A 702 -2.24 -35.27 -2.26
CA ASP A 702 -1.85 -35.30 -0.84
C ASP A 702 -0.34 -35.43 -0.62
N VAL A 703 0.44 -35.64 -1.70
CA VAL A 703 1.89 -35.86 -1.62
C VAL A 703 2.62 -34.56 -1.26
N TYR A 704 3.26 -34.59 -0.09
CA TYR A 704 4.00 -33.47 0.48
C TYR A 704 5.17 -33.02 -0.41
N GLY A 705 5.34 -31.70 -0.57
CA GLY A 705 6.47 -31.10 -1.29
C GLY A 705 6.50 -31.31 -2.81
N LYS A 706 5.51 -31.99 -3.42
CA LYS A 706 5.65 -32.54 -4.79
C LYS A 706 4.38 -32.46 -5.66
N SER A 707 3.26 -31.95 -5.16
CA SER A 707 2.00 -31.78 -5.92
C SER A 707 1.69 -30.30 -6.18
N GLU A 708 0.97 -30.00 -7.26
CA GLU A 708 0.48 -28.64 -7.57
C GLU A 708 -0.42 -28.10 -6.44
N TYR A 709 -1.20 -29.00 -5.80
CA TYR A 709 -2.00 -28.69 -4.63
C TYR A 709 -1.15 -28.33 -3.38
N PHE A 710 0.07 -28.87 -3.26
CA PHE A 710 1.03 -28.44 -2.25
C PHE A 710 1.63 -27.06 -2.57
N THR A 711 1.85 -26.73 -3.85
CA THR A 711 2.24 -25.35 -4.24
C THR A 711 1.21 -24.35 -3.74
N GLN A 712 -0.09 -24.62 -3.92
CA GLN A 712 -1.16 -23.75 -3.41
C GLN A 712 -1.18 -23.65 -1.88
N TRP A 713 -0.90 -24.74 -1.15
CA TRP A 713 -0.74 -24.68 0.31
C TRP A 713 0.42 -23.77 0.74
N SER A 714 1.55 -23.85 0.03
CA SER A 714 2.70 -22.98 0.27
C SER A 714 2.37 -21.51 -0.02
N LEU A 715 1.74 -21.23 -1.17
CA LEU A 715 1.32 -19.88 -1.56
C LEU A 715 0.32 -19.25 -0.57
N TYR A 716 -0.65 -20.02 -0.09
CA TYR A 716 -1.57 -19.56 0.96
C TYR A 716 -0.85 -19.26 2.28
N THR A 717 0.04 -20.16 2.71
CA THR A 717 0.86 -19.97 3.92
C THR A 717 1.70 -18.70 3.81
N ARG A 718 2.25 -18.44 2.62
CA ARG A 718 3.05 -17.25 2.27
C ARG A 718 2.21 -15.97 2.24
N ASN A 719 0.97 -16.01 1.73
CA ASN A 719 -0.02 -14.93 1.85
C ASN A 719 -0.27 -14.57 3.34
N ILE A 720 -0.51 -15.56 4.21
CA ILE A 720 -0.74 -15.28 5.64
C ILE A 720 0.44 -14.59 6.31
N VAL A 721 1.69 -14.92 5.95
CA VAL A 721 2.88 -14.18 6.44
C VAL A 721 2.92 -12.77 5.86
N ASN A 722 2.72 -12.60 4.54
CA ASN A 722 2.62 -11.29 3.88
C ASN A 722 1.60 -10.38 4.58
N LYS A 723 0.42 -10.93 4.94
CA LYS A 723 -0.64 -10.20 5.62
C LYS A 723 -0.18 -9.62 6.96
N ARG A 724 0.63 -10.34 7.74
CA ARG A 724 1.14 -9.82 9.03
C ARG A 724 2.21 -8.75 8.87
N ILE A 725 3.00 -8.81 7.80
CA ILE A 725 3.95 -7.74 7.42
C ILE A 725 3.17 -6.47 7.04
N LEU A 726 2.19 -6.59 6.15
CA LEU A 726 1.43 -5.43 5.63
C LEU A 726 0.42 -4.87 6.64
N GLU A 727 -0.13 -5.68 7.54
CA GLU A 727 -0.89 -5.20 8.70
C GLU A 727 -0.04 -4.29 9.60
N ALA A 728 1.22 -4.65 9.86
CA ALA A 728 2.13 -3.86 10.67
C ALA A 728 2.63 -2.59 9.95
N TYR A 729 2.87 -2.67 8.64
CA TYR A 729 3.20 -1.50 7.80
C TYR A 729 2.03 -0.50 7.77
N ARG A 730 0.79 -0.97 7.65
CA ARG A 730 -0.41 -0.14 7.76
C ARG A 730 -0.43 0.64 9.08
N GLU A 731 -0.15 0.00 10.23
CA GLU A 731 -0.13 0.71 11.52
C GLU A 731 0.92 1.83 11.57
N ALA A 732 2.09 1.66 10.93
CA ALA A 732 3.12 2.69 10.87
C ALA A 732 2.74 3.84 9.92
N LEU A 733 2.19 3.53 8.75
CA LEU A 733 1.66 4.53 7.82
C LEU A 733 0.52 5.35 8.45
N LEU A 734 -0.40 4.69 9.16
CA LEU A 734 -1.52 5.35 9.88
C LEU A 734 -1.05 6.19 11.07
N ALA A 735 0.03 5.79 11.76
CA ALA A 735 0.65 6.61 12.80
C ALA A 735 1.36 7.86 12.25
N GLY A 736 1.62 7.92 10.93
CA GLY A 736 2.22 9.08 10.26
C GLY A 736 3.71 8.95 9.96
N PHE A 737 4.25 7.73 9.94
CA PHE A 737 5.58 7.46 9.38
C PHE A 737 5.51 7.34 7.85
N PRO A 738 6.41 7.98 7.09
CA PRO A 738 6.42 7.90 5.62
C PRO A 738 7.08 6.60 5.11
N PRO A 739 6.77 6.12 3.89
CA PRO A 739 7.15 4.78 3.42
C PRO A 739 8.66 4.47 3.41
N GLU A 740 9.53 5.43 3.07
CA GLU A 740 10.99 5.21 3.05
C GLU A 740 11.66 5.22 4.45
N ALA A 741 10.88 5.52 5.48
CA ALA A 741 11.24 5.37 6.89
C ALA A 741 10.64 4.11 7.54
N ILE A 742 9.94 3.28 6.76
CA ILE A 742 9.40 1.98 7.17
C ILE A 742 10.18 0.88 6.46
N ASN A 743 10.67 -0.09 7.23
CA ASN A 743 11.35 -1.29 6.76
C ASN A 743 10.82 -2.53 7.51
N ALA A 744 11.34 -3.70 7.18
CA ALA A 744 11.15 -4.92 7.97
C ALA A 744 12.49 -5.55 8.29
N HIS A 745 12.59 -6.25 9.42
CA HIS A 745 13.73 -7.05 9.78
C HIS A 745 13.37 -8.53 9.56
N GLN A 746 13.59 -9.01 8.33
CA GLN A 746 13.26 -10.37 7.88
C GLN A 746 14.49 -11.13 7.39
N ILE A 747 14.65 -12.39 7.80
CA ILE A 747 15.69 -13.27 7.25
C ILE A 747 15.25 -13.76 5.85
N PRO A 748 16.00 -13.48 4.77
CA PRO A 748 15.61 -13.86 3.42
C PRO A 748 15.70 -15.37 3.15
N GLU A 749 14.70 -15.89 2.44
CA GLU A 749 14.65 -17.30 2.03
C GLU A 749 15.92 -17.72 1.26
N GLY A 750 16.59 -18.78 1.74
CA GLY A 750 17.79 -19.36 1.13
C GLY A 750 19.12 -18.64 1.40
N ASP A 751 19.13 -17.41 1.93
CA ASP A 751 20.40 -16.70 2.27
C ASP A 751 20.81 -16.88 3.74
N ALA A 752 20.01 -17.61 4.52
CA ALA A 752 20.29 -17.94 5.92
C ALA A 752 21.25 -19.13 6.06
N VAL A 753 22.13 -19.08 7.07
CA VAL A 753 23.09 -20.15 7.33
C VAL A 753 22.39 -21.40 7.87
N SER A 754 22.36 -22.48 7.09
CA SER A 754 21.75 -23.76 7.48
C SER A 754 22.43 -24.34 8.73
N GLY A 755 21.64 -24.75 9.73
CA GLY A 755 22.14 -25.26 11.02
C GLY A 755 22.42 -24.18 12.07
N PHE A 756 22.41 -22.89 11.70
CA PHE A 756 22.38 -21.77 12.64
C PHE A 756 20.96 -21.54 13.18
N LEU A 757 19.95 -21.67 12.31
CA LEU A 757 18.52 -21.38 12.58
C LEU A 757 17.62 -22.64 12.56
N GLY A 758 18.10 -23.78 13.07
CA GLY A 758 17.33 -25.04 13.10
C GLY A 758 17.04 -25.64 11.73
N GLU A 759 15.83 -26.19 11.53
CA GLU A 759 15.37 -26.85 10.29
C GLU A 759 15.07 -25.83 9.16
N ALA A 760 16.10 -25.15 8.65
CA ALA A 760 15.98 -24.07 7.65
C ALA A 760 15.23 -24.43 6.35
N ASN A 761 14.94 -25.72 6.10
CA ASN A 761 14.23 -26.21 4.91
C ASN A 761 12.69 -26.18 5.04
N THR A 762 12.12 -25.91 6.22
CA THR A 762 10.65 -25.82 6.43
C THR A 762 10.13 -24.39 6.58
N ARG A 763 11.04 -23.42 6.69
CA ARG A 763 10.78 -21.99 6.91
C ARG A 763 10.15 -21.32 5.67
N ILE A 764 9.11 -20.51 5.89
CA ILE A 764 8.58 -19.54 4.92
C ILE A 764 8.84 -18.12 5.43
N SER A 765 9.50 -17.27 4.64
CA SER A 765 9.86 -15.88 4.98
C SER A 765 9.89 -14.99 3.72
N PRO A 766 8.72 -14.63 3.18
CA PRO A 766 8.60 -13.84 1.95
C PRO A 766 9.14 -12.42 2.08
N THR A 767 10.39 -12.21 1.67
CA THR A 767 11.01 -10.88 1.57
C THR A 767 10.72 -10.18 0.24
N ASP A 768 10.21 -10.90 -0.75
CA ASP A 768 9.75 -10.36 -2.03
C ASP A 768 8.52 -9.46 -1.87
N VAL A 769 7.60 -9.74 -0.93
CA VAL A 769 6.47 -8.84 -0.64
C VAL A 769 6.93 -7.45 -0.16
N VAL A 770 8.07 -7.38 0.54
CA VAL A 770 8.68 -6.11 0.98
C VAL A 770 9.20 -5.31 -0.21
N SER A 771 9.57 -5.96 -1.31
CA SER A 771 10.11 -5.28 -2.50
C SER A 771 9.02 -4.60 -3.35
N ILE A 772 7.76 -5.06 -3.28
CA ILE A 772 6.61 -4.56 -4.07
C ILE A 772 5.70 -3.60 -3.30
N CYS A 773 5.74 -3.58 -1.97
CA CYS A 773 4.75 -2.83 -1.18
C CYS A 773 4.95 -1.30 -1.16
N GLY A 774 6.03 -0.80 -1.76
CA GLY A 774 6.31 0.64 -1.90
C GLY A 774 6.90 1.33 -0.65
N THR A 775 7.36 0.56 0.35
CA THR A 775 8.20 1.06 1.44
C THR A 775 9.68 0.89 1.09
N ALA A 776 10.58 1.31 1.99
CA ALA A 776 11.96 0.84 1.94
C ALA A 776 12.04 -0.68 2.26
N TYR A 777 13.15 -1.30 1.86
CA TYR A 777 13.43 -2.73 2.01
C TYR A 777 14.42 -3.01 3.15
N GLY A 778 14.11 -3.95 4.04
CA GLY A 778 15.03 -4.38 5.09
C GLY A 778 15.15 -5.89 5.23
N GLY A 779 16.16 -6.35 5.97
CA GLY A 779 16.38 -7.78 6.20
C GLY A 779 17.43 -8.10 7.26
N THR A 780 17.69 -9.40 7.43
CA THR A 780 18.70 -9.98 8.35
C THR A 780 19.85 -10.58 7.56
N ARG A 781 21.08 -10.58 8.10
CA ARG A 781 22.28 -10.80 7.26
C ARG A 781 23.43 -11.53 7.96
N TYR A 782 23.62 -12.82 7.63
CA TYR A 782 24.72 -13.66 8.13
C TYR A 782 25.60 -14.24 7.00
N GLY A 783 26.93 -14.31 7.20
CA GLY A 783 27.88 -15.09 6.35
C GLY A 783 28.39 -14.39 5.08
N TYR A 784 29.67 -14.53 4.72
CA TYR A 784 30.30 -13.70 3.67
C TYR A 784 29.77 -14.01 2.25
N PHE A 785 29.19 -13.01 1.56
CA PHE A 785 28.55 -13.23 0.23
C PHE A 785 28.68 -12.11 -0.81
N CYS A 786 29.41 -11.01 -0.59
CA CYS A 786 29.46 -9.88 -1.54
C CYS A 786 30.05 -10.17 -2.94
N ASN A 787 30.48 -11.41 -3.20
CA ASN A 787 30.89 -11.91 -4.51
C ASN A 787 29.78 -12.66 -5.27
N ASP A 788 28.61 -12.91 -4.65
CA ASP A 788 27.44 -13.51 -5.30
C ASP A 788 26.59 -12.41 -5.96
N MET A 789 26.32 -12.55 -7.26
CA MET A 789 25.52 -11.59 -8.03
C MET A 789 24.00 -11.73 -7.84
N ASN A 790 23.54 -12.71 -7.06
CA ASN A 790 22.12 -13.06 -6.88
C ASN A 790 21.64 -12.99 -5.42
N ASN A 791 22.48 -12.44 -4.50
CA ASN A 791 22.10 -12.23 -3.10
C ASN A 791 20.98 -11.19 -2.95
N PHE A 792 20.18 -11.27 -1.88
CA PHE A 792 19.02 -10.40 -1.69
C PHE A 792 19.32 -8.89 -1.73
N ILE A 793 20.47 -8.43 -1.22
CA ILE A 793 20.87 -7.00 -1.28
C ILE A 793 21.10 -6.58 -2.74
N GLN A 794 21.77 -7.42 -3.53
CA GLN A 794 22.00 -7.13 -4.94
C GLN A 794 20.67 -7.03 -5.72
N LEU A 795 19.71 -7.91 -5.39
CA LEU A 795 18.39 -7.96 -6.01
C LEU A 795 17.53 -6.75 -5.62
N ALA A 796 17.43 -6.42 -4.34
CA ALA A 796 16.69 -5.25 -3.85
C ALA A 796 17.26 -3.95 -4.43
N TYR A 797 18.59 -3.79 -4.41
CA TYR A 797 19.26 -2.63 -5.02
C TYR A 797 19.03 -2.53 -6.52
N ARG A 798 19.06 -3.65 -7.26
CA ARG A 798 18.69 -3.67 -8.69
C ARG A 798 17.23 -3.26 -8.92
N GLY A 799 16.33 -3.61 -8.02
CA GLY A 799 14.93 -3.17 -8.00
C GLY A 799 14.71 -1.72 -7.55
N GLY A 800 15.77 -0.96 -7.27
CA GLY A 800 15.70 0.46 -6.90
C GLY A 800 15.57 0.74 -5.40
N HIS A 801 15.69 -0.28 -4.54
CA HIS A 801 15.69 -0.08 -3.09
C HIS A 801 17.00 0.54 -2.60
N ASN A 802 16.97 1.84 -2.37
CA ASN A 802 18.15 2.67 -2.07
C ASN A 802 18.29 3.04 -0.57
N ASN A 803 17.44 2.52 0.31
CA ASN A 803 17.37 2.88 1.74
C ASN A 803 17.31 1.64 2.66
N ILE A 804 18.20 0.67 2.44
CA ILE A 804 18.11 -0.65 3.05
C ILE A 804 18.57 -0.68 4.52
N THR A 805 17.75 -1.26 5.40
CA THR A 805 18.09 -1.48 6.82
C THR A 805 18.48 -2.93 7.04
N LEU A 806 19.63 -3.18 7.70
CA LEU A 806 20.02 -4.52 8.13
C LEU A 806 19.98 -4.67 9.66
N GLY A 807 19.03 -5.48 10.11
CA GLY A 807 19.09 -6.10 11.44
C GLY A 807 20.09 -7.26 11.44
N GLU A 808 20.65 -7.55 12.61
CA GLU A 808 21.57 -8.67 12.89
C GLU A 808 22.53 -9.01 11.73
N TYR A 809 23.37 -8.04 11.42
CA TYR A 809 24.49 -8.19 10.52
C TYR A 809 25.63 -8.94 11.22
N SER A 810 26.15 -9.97 10.56
CA SER A 810 27.57 -10.33 10.70
C SER A 810 28.16 -10.79 9.37
N ALA A 811 29.44 -10.51 9.18
CA ALA A 811 30.25 -11.03 8.11
C ALA A 811 30.58 -12.52 8.29
N LEU A 812 30.68 -13.00 9.52
CA LEU A 812 31.24 -14.31 9.89
C LEU A 812 32.63 -14.59 9.27
N SER A 813 33.42 -13.54 8.99
CA SER A 813 34.83 -13.66 8.62
C SER A 813 35.73 -13.10 9.71
N ALA A 814 36.87 -13.77 9.93
CA ALA A 814 37.92 -13.37 10.84
C ALA A 814 38.99 -12.46 10.17
N ASP A 815 38.88 -12.17 8.87
CA ASP A 815 39.70 -11.16 8.21
C ASP A 815 38.94 -9.82 8.10
N TRP A 816 39.51 -8.79 8.72
CA TRP A 816 39.00 -7.42 8.67
C TRP A 816 38.97 -6.86 7.23
N ASN A 817 39.81 -7.35 6.31
CA ASN A 817 39.77 -6.95 4.90
C ASN A 817 38.50 -7.45 4.22
N GLU A 818 38.06 -8.67 4.52
CA GLU A 818 36.81 -9.25 3.99
C GLU A 818 35.60 -8.56 4.62
N ALA A 819 35.59 -8.38 5.94
CA ALA A 819 34.55 -7.63 6.64
C ALA A 819 34.40 -6.20 6.09
N TYR A 820 35.52 -5.50 5.83
CA TYR A 820 35.54 -4.18 5.21
C TYR A 820 35.05 -4.18 3.77
N ALA A 821 35.54 -5.08 2.91
CA ALA A 821 35.10 -5.18 1.52
C ALA A 821 33.58 -5.39 1.43
N GLN A 822 33.04 -6.19 2.35
CA GLN A 822 31.61 -6.45 2.43
C GLN A 822 30.79 -5.28 2.99
N LEU A 823 31.23 -4.62 4.07
CA LEU A 823 30.55 -3.43 4.57
C LEU A 823 30.57 -2.30 3.53
N LYS A 824 31.68 -2.14 2.79
CA LYS A 824 31.77 -1.20 1.67
C LYS A 824 30.81 -1.57 0.53
N TYR A 825 30.72 -2.86 0.17
CA TYR A 825 29.73 -3.35 -0.79
C TYR A 825 28.29 -3.01 -0.34
N LEU A 826 27.95 -3.17 0.95
CA LEU A 826 26.61 -2.84 1.46
C LEU A 826 26.30 -1.34 1.36
N VAL A 827 27.23 -0.48 1.75
CA VAL A 827 27.10 0.99 1.62
C VAL A 827 26.85 1.39 0.16
N ASP A 828 27.59 0.78 -0.77
CA ASP A 828 27.46 1.05 -2.21
C ASP A 828 26.16 0.51 -2.82
N HIS A 829 25.58 -0.54 -2.21
CA HIS A 829 24.33 -1.19 -2.64
C HIS A 829 23.11 -0.80 -1.79
N GLY A 830 23.05 0.48 -1.38
CA GLY A 830 21.83 1.08 -0.84
C GLY A 830 21.59 0.85 0.66
N VAL A 831 22.46 0.16 1.39
CA VAL A 831 22.29 0.00 2.85
C VAL A 831 22.52 1.33 3.57
N LYS A 832 21.57 1.74 4.40
CA LYS A 832 21.64 2.93 5.29
C LYS A 832 22.02 2.57 6.73
N PHE A 833 21.80 1.34 7.18
CA PHE A 833 22.04 0.94 8.57
C PHE A 833 22.50 -0.52 8.74
N THR A 834 23.35 -0.79 9.74
CA THR A 834 23.69 -2.15 10.21
C THR A 834 23.65 -2.27 11.74
N HIS A 835 22.82 -3.19 12.27
CA HIS A 835 22.93 -3.67 13.64
C HIS A 835 23.89 -4.86 13.67
N ILE A 836 25.12 -4.66 14.15
CA ILE A 836 26.11 -5.74 14.17
C ILE A 836 25.90 -6.65 15.39
N ILE A 837 25.55 -7.91 15.15
CA ILE A 837 25.52 -8.99 16.15
C ILE A 837 26.51 -10.07 15.74
N VAL A 838 27.57 -10.26 16.53
CA VAL A 838 28.34 -11.50 16.49
C VAL A 838 27.64 -12.52 17.39
N PRO A 839 27.14 -13.65 16.85
CA PRO A 839 26.51 -14.67 17.66
C PRO A 839 27.53 -15.39 18.55
N TYR A 840 27.02 -16.11 19.56
CA TYR A 840 27.75 -16.87 20.57
C TYR A 840 28.57 -16.05 21.58
N SER A 841 28.89 -16.67 22.72
CA SER A 841 29.70 -16.02 23.76
C SER A 841 31.17 -15.92 23.37
N THR A 842 31.85 -14.84 23.78
CA THR A 842 33.29 -14.54 23.58
C THR A 842 34.28 -15.48 24.28
N LYS A 843 33.84 -16.71 24.59
CA LYS A 843 34.69 -17.83 25.07
C LYS A 843 35.29 -18.62 23.91
N ASP A 844 34.75 -18.48 22.71
CA ASP A 844 35.35 -18.98 21.48
C ASP A 844 36.29 -17.91 20.89
N GLU A 845 37.46 -18.34 20.44
CA GLU A 845 38.48 -17.49 19.84
C GLU A 845 38.03 -17.00 18.45
N MET A 846 37.28 -17.81 17.69
CA MET A 846 36.83 -17.47 16.34
C MET A 846 35.85 -16.29 16.33
N TYR A 847 34.81 -16.33 17.16
CA TYR A 847 33.84 -15.22 17.23
C TYR A 847 34.46 -13.94 17.82
N THR A 848 35.47 -14.09 18.69
CA THR A 848 36.29 -12.94 19.15
C THR A 848 37.07 -12.32 17.98
N MET A 849 37.62 -13.12 17.07
CA MET A 849 38.28 -12.62 15.85
C MET A 849 37.30 -11.98 14.86
N VAL A 850 36.11 -12.57 14.64
CA VAL A 850 35.05 -11.97 13.81
C VAL A 850 34.66 -10.59 14.33
N LYS A 851 34.44 -10.46 15.65
CA LYS A 851 34.13 -9.16 16.25
C LYS A 851 35.23 -8.12 16.01
N MET A 852 36.49 -8.49 16.26
CA MET A 852 37.62 -7.59 16.04
C MET A 852 37.81 -7.22 14.56
N ALA A 853 37.43 -8.10 13.63
CA ALA A 853 37.42 -7.83 12.20
C ALA A 853 36.35 -6.80 11.81
N GLU A 854 35.15 -6.91 12.37
CA GLU A 854 34.02 -6.00 12.13
C GLU A 854 34.23 -4.62 12.79
N GLU A 855 34.66 -4.57 14.06
CA GLU A 855 35.04 -3.31 14.75
C GLU A 855 36.09 -2.54 13.95
N ARG A 856 37.11 -3.24 13.44
CA ARG A 856 38.17 -2.64 12.61
C ARG A 856 37.67 -2.22 11.22
N ALA A 857 36.74 -2.95 10.63
CA ALA A 857 36.17 -2.63 9.33
C ALA A 857 35.28 -1.38 9.38
N ILE A 858 34.45 -1.24 10.43
CA ILE A 858 33.71 0.00 10.70
C ILE A 858 34.66 1.16 10.99
N SER A 859 35.72 0.93 11.79
CA SER A 859 36.76 1.94 12.05
C SER A 859 37.45 2.43 10.77
N GLN A 860 37.60 1.58 9.73
CA GLN A 860 38.14 1.98 8.44
C GLN A 860 37.13 2.80 7.64
N LEU A 861 35.85 2.40 7.58
CA LEU A 861 34.80 3.21 6.94
C LEU A 861 34.68 4.61 7.55
N GLN A 862 34.81 4.73 8.88
CA GLN A 862 34.82 6.05 9.56
C GLN A 862 36.06 6.89 9.23
N GLN A 863 37.20 6.28 8.91
CA GLN A 863 38.39 6.98 8.41
C GLN A 863 38.26 7.39 6.94
N ASP A 864 37.61 6.57 6.13
CA ASP A 864 37.33 6.86 4.72
C ASP A 864 36.28 7.97 4.58
N ASN A 865 35.27 7.99 5.47
CA ASN A 865 34.19 8.96 5.61
C ASN A 865 33.60 9.43 4.26
N GLN A 866 33.21 8.48 3.40
CA GLN A 866 32.66 8.77 2.08
C GLN A 866 31.12 8.89 2.12
N PRO A 867 30.52 9.85 1.40
CA PRO A 867 29.07 9.97 1.31
C PRO A 867 28.47 8.83 0.51
N ARG A 868 27.36 8.28 1.00
CA ARG A 868 26.54 7.28 0.32
C ARG A 868 25.78 7.96 -0.84
N SER A 869 26.13 7.66 -2.09
CA SER A 869 25.57 8.33 -3.28
C SER A 869 24.50 7.49 -4.00
N THR A 870 23.69 6.75 -3.25
CA THR A 870 22.70 5.79 -3.77
C THR A 870 21.38 6.49 -4.09
N ALA A 871 20.70 7.06 -3.09
CA ALA A 871 19.47 7.83 -3.26
C ALA A 871 19.68 9.27 -3.76
N THR A 872 20.87 9.84 -3.55
CA THR A 872 21.24 11.24 -3.83
C THR A 872 21.99 11.39 -5.15
N GLY A 873 21.95 12.62 -5.71
CA GLY A 873 22.55 12.96 -7.01
C GLY A 873 21.71 14.02 -7.73
N GLY A 874 21.90 15.28 -7.35
CA GLY A 874 21.14 16.43 -7.85
C GLY A 874 19.76 16.54 -7.20
N THR A 875 19.04 17.58 -7.61
CA THR A 875 17.66 17.86 -7.20
C THR A 875 16.79 18.14 -8.42
N GLY A 876 15.52 17.72 -8.36
CA GLY A 876 14.54 17.85 -9.44
C GLY A 876 13.54 18.97 -9.20
N ALA A 877 12.25 18.63 -9.17
CA ALA A 877 11.18 19.60 -8.85
C ALA A 877 11.08 19.91 -7.34
N SER A 878 10.44 21.05 -7.05
CA SER A 878 10.18 21.58 -5.70
C SER A 878 8.75 22.11 -5.66
N GLU A 879 7.90 21.57 -4.79
CA GLU A 879 6.49 22.00 -4.66
C GLU A 879 6.23 22.53 -3.24
N PRO A 880 5.66 23.75 -3.08
CA PRO A 880 5.48 24.38 -1.77
C PRO A 880 4.18 23.96 -1.08
N VAL A 881 4.26 23.36 0.12
CA VAL A 881 3.08 23.04 0.93
C VAL A 881 2.84 24.13 1.97
N ARG A 882 1.65 24.72 1.94
CA ARG A 882 1.17 25.74 2.89
C ARG A 882 -0.21 25.30 3.40
N ARG A 883 -0.33 25.03 4.70
CA ARG A 883 -1.54 24.44 5.31
C ARG A 883 -1.74 24.97 6.73
N GLY A 884 -2.42 26.11 6.85
CA GLY A 884 -2.56 26.82 8.13
C GLY A 884 -1.19 27.25 8.65
N ASP A 885 -0.91 26.99 9.93
CA ASP A 885 0.39 27.33 10.53
C ASP A 885 1.56 26.43 10.05
N THR A 886 1.31 25.43 9.20
CA THR A 886 2.33 24.51 8.65
C THR A 886 2.83 24.99 7.28
N SER A 887 4.16 25.06 7.09
CA SER A 887 4.78 25.38 5.81
C SER A 887 6.10 24.62 5.62
N TYR A 888 6.26 23.95 4.47
CA TYR A 888 7.47 23.22 4.07
C TYR A 888 7.51 23.02 2.55
N ASN A 889 8.70 22.76 1.99
CA ASN A 889 8.85 22.40 0.58
C ASN A 889 8.94 20.88 0.45
N ILE A 890 8.33 20.29 -0.59
CA ILE A 890 8.61 18.91 -1.00
C ILE A 890 9.62 18.97 -2.14
N LEU A 891 10.75 18.28 -2.00
CA LEU A 891 11.83 18.25 -2.97
C LEU A 891 12.03 16.84 -3.53
N GLN A 892 12.26 16.75 -4.84
CA GLN A 892 12.82 15.54 -5.45
C GLN A 892 14.34 15.52 -5.26
N LEU A 893 14.83 14.52 -4.53
CA LEU A 893 16.23 14.13 -4.45
C LEU A 893 16.55 13.09 -5.53
N GLY A 894 17.65 13.30 -6.27
CA GLY A 894 18.06 12.41 -7.35
C GLY A 894 17.32 12.70 -8.66
N ASP A 895 18.08 13.01 -9.71
CA ASP A 895 17.58 13.18 -11.08
C ASP A 895 18.28 12.23 -12.09
N CYS A 896 17.80 12.18 -13.33
CA CYS A 896 18.40 11.54 -14.51
C CYS A 896 18.71 10.03 -14.40
N ASP A 897 19.69 9.62 -13.61
CA ASP A 897 20.07 8.22 -13.36
C ASP A 897 19.44 7.64 -12.07
N LYS A 898 18.69 8.47 -11.33
CA LYS A 898 18.06 8.14 -10.05
C LYS A 898 16.54 7.97 -10.15
N ASN A 899 15.95 7.43 -9.09
CA ASN A 899 14.53 7.08 -8.97
C ASN A 899 13.61 8.30 -8.73
N GLY A 900 14.13 9.37 -8.10
CA GLY A 900 13.35 10.53 -7.67
C GLY A 900 12.69 10.34 -6.31
N LEU A 901 13.47 10.43 -5.24
CA LEU A 901 13.01 10.36 -3.84
C LEU A 901 12.38 11.70 -3.44
N LEU A 902 11.09 11.72 -3.13
CA LEU A 902 10.39 12.89 -2.62
C LEU A 902 10.59 13.03 -1.11
N LYS A 903 11.00 14.21 -0.64
CA LYS A 903 11.28 14.51 0.77
C LYS A 903 10.73 15.88 1.18
N SER A 904 10.02 15.97 2.31
CA SER A 904 9.62 17.27 2.88
C SER A 904 10.75 17.91 3.68
N VAL A 905 11.03 19.20 3.44
CA VAL A 905 12.10 19.94 4.13
C VAL A 905 11.62 21.26 4.71
N LYS A 906 12.17 21.57 5.90
CA LYS A 906 12.02 22.86 6.58
C LYS A 906 12.87 23.92 5.87
N GLN A 907 12.72 25.19 6.28
CA GLN A 907 13.46 26.33 5.72
C GLN A 907 15.00 26.19 5.85
N ASP A 908 15.46 25.46 6.86
CA ASP A 908 16.88 25.15 7.10
C ASP A 908 17.38 23.89 6.36
N GLY A 909 16.54 23.29 5.51
CA GLY A 909 16.86 22.09 4.74
C GLY A 909 16.81 20.77 5.53
N SER A 910 16.57 20.81 6.84
CA SER A 910 16.34 19.60 7.63
C SER A 910 15.00 18.95 7.26
N TRP A 911 14.90 17.65 7.45
CA TRP A 911 13.70 16.87 7.17
C TRP A 911 12.52 17.32 8.06
N GLU A 912 11.36 17.59 7.45
CA GLU A 912 10.11 17.85 8.18
C GLU A 912 9.37 16.55 8.54
N GLY A 913 9.57 15.48 7.75
CA GLY A 913 9.12 14.13 8.08
C GLY A 913 7.78 13.69 7.49
N SER A 914 6.91 14.59 7.02
CA SER A 914 5.63 14.21 6.42
C SER A 914 5.82 13.42 5.12
N VAL A 915 6.78 13.83 4.28
CA VAL A 915 7.04 13.20 2.98
C VAL A 915 8.43 12.58 2.95
N TYR A 916 8.47 11.29 2.60
CA TYR A 916 9.68 10.51 2.37
C TYR A 916 9.27 9.24 1.58
N LEU A 917 9.24 9.37 0.25
CA LEU A 917 8.60 8.44 -0.68
C LEU A 917 9.41 8.34 -1.98
N VAL A 918 9.70 7.13 -2.44
CA VAL A 918 10.11 6.88 -3.84
C VAL A 918 8.86 6.44 -4.61
N PRO A 919 8.33 7.22 -5.58
CA PRO A 919 7.08 6.87 -6.25
C PRO A 919 7.19 5.63 -7.17
N PHE A 920 8.39 5.38 -7.70
CA PHE A 920 8.72 4.22 -8.52
C PHE A 920 10.12 3.70 -8.14
N HIS A 921 10.19 2.60 -7.37
CA HIS A 921 11.44 1.90 -7.10
C HIS A 921 11.91 1.17 -8.37
N SER A 922 11.11 0.24 -8.85
CA SER A 922 11.33 -0.57 -10.03
C SER A 922 10.74 0.05 -11.30
N GLN A 923 11.26 -0.36 -12.45
CA GLN A 923 10.73 -0.04 -13.76
C GLN A 923 9.49 -0.90 -14.01
N VAL A 924 8.31 -0.29 -14.03
CA VAL A 924 7.09 -0.99 -14.42
C VAL A 924 7.11 -1.31 -15.92
N ILE A 925 7.08 -2.60 -16.27
CA ILE A 925 7.02 -3.09 -17.64
C ILE A 925 5.56 -3.10 -18.11
N VAL A 926 5.23 -2.21 -19.05
CA VAL A 926 3.92 -2.18 -19.71
C VAL A 926 3.94 -3.06 -20.96
N LYS A 927 3.20 -4.17 -20.92
CA LYS A 927 2.94 -5.07 -22.05
C LYS A 927 1.51 -4.82 -22.55
N GLU A 928 1.32 -4.61 -23.86
CA GLU A 928 -0.04 -4.63 -24.42
C GLU A 928 -0.58 -6.08 -24.46
N VAL A 929 -1.85 -6.26 -24.10
CA VAL A 929 -2.55 -7.53 -24.17
C VAL A 929 -3.56 -7.47 -25.32
N GLU A 930 -3.41 -8.34 -26.32
CA GLU A 930 -4.27 -8.37 -27.50
C GLU A 930 -5.72 -8.70 -27.11
N MET A 931 -6.68 -7.88 -27.57
CA MET A 931 -8.12 -8.11 -27.36
C MET A 931 -8.76 -8.64 -28.65
N THR A 932 -9.05 -9.94 -28.68
CA THR A 932 -9.72 -10.59 -29.81
C THR A 932 -11.23 -10.39 -29.74
N GLY A 933 -11.85 -9.89 -30.81
CA GLY A 933 -13.30 -9.73 -30.89
C GLY A 933 -14.05 -11.06 -30.94
N THR A 934 -15.15 -11.15 -30.20
CA THR A 934 -16.05 -12.32 -30.12
C THR A 934 -17.39 -12.04 -30.80
N GLU A 935 -18.42 -12.85 -30.54
CA GLU A 935 -19.77 -12.70 -31.10
C GLU A 935 -20.46 -11.39 -30.67
N ASN A 936 -20.27 -10.97 -29.42
CA ASN A 936 -20.90 -9.80 -28.82
C ASN A 936 -19.95 -9.07 -27.84
N GLY A 937 -18.64 -9.17 -28.05
CA GLY A 937 -17.67 -8.79 -27.04
C GLY A 937 -16.22 -8.90 -27.49
N TYR A 938 -15.31 -8.99 -26.52
CA TYR A 938 -13.87 -9.19 -26.71
C TYR A 938 -13.32 -10.10 -25.60
N THR A 939 -12.22 -10.78 -25.88
CA THR A 939 -11.47 -11.60 -24.91
C THR A 939 -9.98 -11.30 -25.05
N SER A 940 -9.28 -11.15 -23.92
CA SER A 940 -7.85 -10.92 -23.91
C SER A 940 -7.07 -12.16 -24.34
N ALA A 941 -5.85 -11.98 -24.83
CA ALA A 941 -4.84 -13.03 -24.79
C ALA A 941 -4.59 -13.45 -23.32
N MET A 942 -4.20 -14.70 -23.10
CA MET A 942 -3.80 -15.19 -21.77
C MET A 942 -2.59 -14.42 -21.26
N ILE A 943 -2.77 -13.68 -20.17
CA ILE A 943 -1.70 -13.10 -19.38
C ILE A 943 -1.07 -14.23 -18.57
N LYS A 944 0.26 -14.33 -18.63
CA LYS A 944 1.04 -15.37 -17.97
C LYS A 944 2.00 -14.73 -16.97
N ASP A 945 2.42 -15.56 -16.01
CA ASP A 945 3.45 -15.20 -15.03
C ASP A 945 3.06 -13.92 -14.28
N PHE A 946 1.78 -13.83 -13.89
CA PHE A 946 1.14 -12.65 -13.30
C PHE A 946 1.25 -12.73 -11.78
N GLN A 947 2.13 -11.91 -11.22
CA GLN A 947 2.65 -12.03 -9.86
C GLN A 947 2.13 -10.93 -8.92
N TYR A 948 2.56 -11.00 -7.67
CA TYR A 948 2.23 -10.06 -6.60
C TYR A 948 2.65 -8.63 -6.99
N GLY A 949 1.72 -7.68 -6.96
CA GLY A 949 1.96 -6.28 -7.33
C GLY A 949 1.66 -5.95 -8.80
N ASP A 950 1.51 -6.95 -9.67
CA ASP A 950 1.14 -6.72 -11.06
C ASP A 950 -0.29 -6.15 -11.19
N GLN A 951 -0.54 -5.43 -12.29
CA GLN A 951 -1.85 -4.88 -12.61
C GLN A 951 -2.23 -5.17 -14.07
N ALA A 952 -3.49 -5.54 -14.32
CA ALA A 952 -4.06 -5.52 -15.66
C ALA A 952 -5.12 -4.41 -15.76
N GLU A 953 -4.93 -3.49 -16.71
CA GLU A 953 -5.78 -2.32 -16.93
C GLU A 953 -6.47 -2.42 -18.30
N LEU A 954 -7.80 -2.37 -18.30
CA LEU A 954 -8.66 -2.35 -19.48
C LEU A 954 -9.36 -0.99 -19.56
N THR A 955 -9.15 -0.26 -20.67
CA THR A 955 -9.80 1.03 -20.94
C THR A 955 -10.44 1.04 -22.32
N PHE A 956 -11.59 1.70 -22.43
CA PHE A 956 -12.29 1.90 -23.71
C PHE A 956 -13.25 3.10 -23.65
N LEU A 957 -13.62 3.62 -24.83
CA LEU A 957 -14.79 4.47 -25.00
C LEU A 957 -15.95 3.62 -25.51
N ALA A 958 -17.17 3.83 -25.01
CA ALA A 958 -18.36 3.19 -25.56
C ALA A 958 -19.61 4.08 -25.54
N SER A 959 -20.55 3.81 -26.46
CA SER A 959 -21.90 4.38 -26.47
C SER A 959 -22.90 3.44 -27.14
N CYS A 960 -24.18 3.57 -26.81
CA CYS A 960 -25.28 2.87 -27.46
C CYS A 960 -26.53 3.74 -27.60
N GLU A 961 -27.08 3.85 -28.81
CA GLU A 961 -28.31 4.62 -29.05
C GLU A 961 -29.59 3.82 -28.81
N GLY A 962 -30.63 4.48 -28.29
CA GLY A 962 -32.04 4.08 -28.48
C GLY A 962 -32.59 2.90 -27.67
N SER A 963 -31.75 2.13 -26.97
CA SER A 963 -32.14 1.02 -26.11
C SER A 963 -31.29 0.97 -24.82
N PRO A 964 -31.77 0.35 -23.73
CA PRO A 964 -30.91 -0.03 -22.63
C PRO A 964 -29.81 -0.96 -23.12
N ALA A 965 -28.56 -0.68 -22.73
CA ALA A 965 -27.42 -1.51 -23.06
C ALA A 965 -26.43 -1.53 -21.90
N SER A 966 -25.64 -2.60 -21.81
CA SER A 966 -24.64 -2.79 -20.78
C SER A 966 -23.41 -3.52 -21.30
N VAL A 967 -22.33 -3.42 -20.54
CA VAL A 967 -21.11 -4.21 -20.71
C VAL A 967 -20.81 -4.93 -19.40
N LYS A 968 -20.62 -6.25 -19.46
CA LYS A 968 -20.08 -7.07 -18.37
C LYS A 968 -18.60 -7.34 -18.64
N ILE A 969 -17.78 -7.24 -17.59
CA ILE A 969 -16.37 -7.61 -17.60
C ILE A 969 -16.19 -8.74 -16.58
N GLU A 970 -15.54 -9.81 -17.00
CA GLU A 970 -15.23 -11.01 -16.19
C GLU A 970 -13.73 -11.27 -16.22
N VAL A 971 -13.18 -11.80 -15.13
CA VAL A 971 -11.79 -12.27 -15.05
C VAL A 971 -11.78 -13.77 -14.81
N TYR A 972 -10.98 -14.49 -15.57
CA TYR A 972 -10.77 -15.93 -15.42
C TYR A 972 -9.33 -16.23 -15.01
N HIS A 973 -9.14 -17.16 -14.07
CA HIS A 973 -7.87 -17.73 -13.65
C HIS A 973 -7.88 -19.23 -13.99
N ALA A 974 -6.84 -19.73 -14.67
CA ALA A 974 -6.74 -21.14 -15.11
C ALA A 974 -7.99 -21.68 -15.86
N GLY A 975 -8.81 -20.79 -16.44
CA GLY A 975 -10.08 -21.11 -17.11
C GLY A 975 -11.33 -21.12 -16.21
N PHE A 976 -11.19 -20.84 -14.91
CA PHE A 976 -12.29 -20.71 -13.93
C PHE A 976 -12.63 -19.21 -13.72
N LEU A 977 -13.90 -18.88 -13.51
CA LEU A 977 -14.36 -17.51 -13.28
C LEU A 977 -14.05 -17.06 -11.84
N LEU A 978 -13.43 -15.89 -11.70
CA LEU A 978 -13.36 -15.17 -10.43
C LEU A 978 -14.66 -14.35 -10.29
N GLU A 979 -15.67 -14.91 -9.63
CA GLU A 979 -17.02 -14.31 -9.52
C GLU A 979 -16.96 -12.86 -8.97
N ASP A 980 -16.24 -12.65 -7.86
CA ASP A 980 -16.02 -11.34 -7.22
C ASP A 980 -15.38 -10.27 -8.13
N ALA A 981 -14.69 -10.69 -9.19
CA ALA A 981 -14.03 -9.79 -10.13
C ALA A 981 -15.00 -9.19 -11.16
N THR A 982 -16.26 -9.63 -11.19
CA THR A 982 -17.22 -9.30 -12.25
C THR A 982 -17.76 -7.87 -12.13
N ALA A 983 -17.44 -7.01 -13.11
CA ALA A 983 -18.02 -5.68 -13.22
C ALA A 983 -19.16 -5.65 -14.25
N VAL A 984 -20.17 -4.80 -14.02
CA VAL A 984 -21.22 -4.49 -15.00
C VAL A 984 -21.43 -2.98 -15.05
N TYR A 985 -21.36 -2.39 -16.23
CA TYR A 985 -21.62 -0.96 -16.47
C TYR A 985 -22.80 -0.76 -17.42
N ALA A 986 -23.58 0.29 -17.19
CA ALA A 986 -24.60 0.75 -18.13
C ALA A 986 -23.96 1.60 -19.24
N LEU A 987 -24.41 1.43 -20.49
CA LEU A 987 -23.95 2.22 -21.63
C LEU A 987 -24.86 3.44 -21.87
N THR A 988 -24.25 4.60 -22.08
CA THR A 988 -24.92 5.86 -22.41
C THR A 988 -25.07 6.04 -23.92
N SER A 989 -25.98 6.91 -24.35
CA SER A 989 -26.07 7.35 -25.76
C SER A 989 -24.96 8.32 -26.17
N GLN A 990 -24.27 8.94 -25.21
CA GLN A 990 -23.03 9.68 -25.41
C GLN A 990 -21.82 8.75 -25.28
N GLU A 991 -20.71 9.10 -25.93
CA GLU A 991 -19.43 8.40 -25.85
C GLU A 991 -18.80 8.62 -24.46
N THR A 992 -18.76 7.54 -23.66
CA THR A 992 -18.31 7.57 -22.27
C THR A 992 -17.07 6.69 -22.10
N PRO A 993 -16.07 7.12 -21.31
CA PRO A 993 -14.90 6.33 -20.95
C PRO A 993 -15.24 5.33 -19.84
N TYR A 994 -14.73 4.11 -20.00
CA TYR A 994 -14.84 3.02 -19.04
C TYR A 994 -13.44 2.51 -18.67
N ARG A 995 -13.24 2.19 -17.39
CA ARG A 995 -11.97 1.71 -16.82
C ARG A 995 -12.22 0.51 -15.90
N TYR A 996 -11.59 -0.61 -16.19
CA TYR A 996 -11.55 -1.77 -15.29
C TYR A 996 -10.11 -2.10 -14.94
N VAL A 997 -9.85 -2.40 -13.68
CA VAL A 997 -8.53 -2.75 -13.17
C VAL A 997 -8.60 -4.05 -12.38
N LEU A 998 -7.76 -5.02 -12.76
CA LEU A 998 -7.38 -6.17 -11.94
C LEU A 998 -6.05 -5.83 -11.27
N SER A 999 -6.09 -5.59 -9.96
CA SER A 999 -4.91 -5.37 -9.11
C SER A 999 -4.54 -6.69 -8.43
N ASN A 1000 -3.31 -7.17 -8.66
CA ASN A 1000 -2.91 -8.51 -8.24
C ASN A 1000 -2.06 -8.53 -6.96
N GLN A 1001 -2.35 -9.51 -6.11
CA GLN A 1001 -1.73 -9.73 -4.80
C GLN A 1001 -1.53 -11.23 -4.52
N VAL A 1002 -1.79 -12.10 -5.50
CA VAL A 1002 -1.58 -13.56 -5.41
C VAL A 1002 -0.98 -14.06 -6.74
N SER A 1003 -0.27 -15.19 -6.73
CA SER A 1003 0.20 -15.81 -7.98
C SER A 1003 -0.99 -16.34 -8.80
N LEU A 1004 -1.33 -15.68 -9.92
CA LEU A 1004 -2.42 -16.11 -10.81
C LEU A 1004 -1.92 -16.71 -12.11
N GLU A 1005 -2.42 -17.91 -12.42
CA GLU A 1005 -2.10 -18.63 -13.66
C GLU A 1005 -3.08 -18.28 -14.80
N ASN A 1006 -2.54 -18.10 -16.01
CA ASN A 1006 -3.26 -18.01 -17.29
C ASN A 1006 -4.51 -17.09 -17.21
N VAL A 1007 -4.30 -15.84 -16.82
CA VAL A 1007 -5.37 -14.86 -16.60
C VAL A 1007 -5.97 -14.40 -17.92
N GLU A 1008 -7.29 -14.38 -18.01
CA GLU A 1008 -8.04 -13.95 -19.20
C GLU A 1008 -9.16 -12.98 -18.81
N ILE A 1009 -9.23 -11.82 -19.46
CA ILE A 1009 -10.29 -10.82 -19.25
C ILE A 1009 -11.29 -10.92 -20.40
N ARG A 1010 -12.56 -11.17 -20.09
CA ARG A 1010 -13.67 -11.21 -21.06
C ARG A 1010 -14.55 -9.98 -20.90
N MET A 1011 -14.88 -9.33 -22.00
CA MET A 1011 -15.80 -8.20 -22.07
C MET A 1011 -16.98 -8.58 -22.96
N THR A 1012 -18.20 -8.49 -22.43
CA THR A 1012 -19.44 -8.97 -23.09
C THR A 1012 -20.49 -7.87 -23.10
N PHE A 1013 -20.97 -7.46 -24.28
CA PHE A 1013 -22.00 -6.46 -24.43
C PHE A 1013 -23.41 -7.08 -24.52
N THR A 1014 -24.39 -6.39 -23.95
CA THR A 1014 -25.82 -6.70 -24.06
C THR A 1014 -26.56 -5.47 -24.58
N CYS A 1015 -27.27 -5.62 -25.69
CA CYS A 1015 -28.07 -4.57 -26.33
C CYS A 1015 -29.16 -5.21 -27.22
N ASP A 1016 -30.33 -4.57 -27.33
CA ASP A 1016 -31.39 -4.98 -28.26
C ASP A 1016 -30.96 -4.93 -29.75
N ASP A 1017 -30.01 -4.06 -30.07
CA ASP A 1017 -29.55 -3.78 -31.44
C ASP A 1017 -28.05 -3.45 -31.46
N MET A 1018 -27.23 -4.50 -31.57
CA MET A 1018 -25.77 -4.42 -31.64
C MET A 1018 -25.24 -3.53 -32.77
N SER A 1019 -26.04 -3.16 -33.78
CA SER A 1019 -25.61 -2.22 -34.83
C SER A 1019 -25.52 -0.76 -34.35
N LYS A 1020 -26.09 -0.45 -33.17
CA LYS A 1020 -26.01 0.86 -32.51
C LYS A 1020 -24.92 0.95 -31.43
N LEU A 1021 -24.25 -0.16 -31.13
CA LEU A 1021 -23.11 -0.19 -30.21
C LEU A 1021 -21.88 0.40 -30.89
N LYS A 1022 -21.29 1.43 -30.28
CA LYS A 1022 -19.97 1.96 -30.65
C LYS A 1022 -18.99 1.62 -29.53
N VAL A 1023 -17.83 1.08 -29.90
CA VAL A 1023 -16.68 0.88 -29.01
C VAL A 1023 -15.46 1.46 -29.73
N ASP A 1024 -14.69 2.29 -29.05
CA ASP A 1024 -13.55 3.01 -29.61
C ASP A 1024 -12.39 3.00 -28.59
N ASN A 1025 -11.15 3.13 -29.06
CA ASN A 1025 -9.94 3.15 -28.20
C ASN A 1025 -9.80 1.98 -27.20
N LEU A 1026 -10.33 0.79 -27.49
CA LEU A 1026 -10.16 -0.39 -26.64
C LEU A 1026 -8.67 -0.75 -26.49
N GLN A 1027 -8.18 -0.73 -25.24
CA GLN A 1027 -6.81 -1.07 -24.88
C GLN A 1027 -6.82 -1.93 -23.61
N CYS A 1028 -6.06 -3.03 -23.62
CA CYS A 1028 -5.73 -3.80 -22.43
C CYS A 1028 -4.21 -3.81 -22.25
N THR A 1029 -3.73 -3.61 -21.01
CA THR A 1029 -2.30 -3.67 -20.68
C THR A 1029 -2.07 -4.48 -19.41
N ALA A 1030 -1.00 -5.28 -19.41
CA ALA A 1030 -0.39 -5.79 -18.19
C ALA A 1030 0.76 -4.86 -17.79
N GLN A 1031 0.80 -4.47 -16.53
CA GLN A 1031 1.74 -3.53 -15.93
C GLN A 1031 2.44 -4.31 -14.82
N ILE A 1032 3.69 -4.69 -15.06
CA ILE A 1032 4.40 -5.70 -14.29
C ILE A 1032 5.60 -5.06 -13.59
N GLU A 1033 5.77 -5.32 -12.29
CA GLU A 1033 6.88 -4.75 -11.53
C GLU A 1033 8.19 -5.51 -11.79
N ASN A 1034 9.24 -4.79 -12.18
CA ASN A 1034 10.56 -5.37 -12.46
C ASN A 1034 11.39 -5.49 -11.17
N VAL A 1035 10.91 -6.34 -10.26
CA VAL A 1035 11.57 -6.76 -9.01
C VAL A 1035 11.81 -8.27 -9.02
N ALA A 1036 12.80 -8.72 -8.26
CA ALA A 1036 13.18 -10.13 -8.22
C ALA A 1036 12.31 -10.96 -7.27
N HIS A 1037 11.44 -11.81 -7.83
CA HIS A 1037 10.64 -12.77 -7.07
C HIS A 1037 11.43 -14.05 -6.74
N LYS A 1038 12.45 -13.92 -5.87
CA LYS A 1038 13.47 -14.96 -5.60
C LYS A 1038 12.91 -16.38 -5.37
N TYR A 1039 11.80 -16.51 -4.64
CA TYR A 1039 11.12 -17.79 -4.38
C TYR A 1039 10.63 -18.50 -5.66
N PHE A 1040 10.19 -17.72 -6.65
CA PHE A 1040 9.74 -18.21 -7.95
C PHE A 1040 10.91 -18.45 -8.93
N GLY A 1041 12.16 -18.25 -8.49
CA GLY A 1041 13.36 -18.34 -9.31
C GLY A 1041 13.59 -17.12 -10.21
N ASP A 1042 12.81 -16.05 -10.03
CA ASP A 1042 12.97 -14.79 -10.73
C ASP A 1042 14.02 -13.93 -9.99
N LEU A 1043 15.08 -13.59 -10.72
CA LEU A 1043 16.29 -12.91 -10.22
C LEU A 1043 16.63 -11.65 -11.05
N ASP A 1044 15.79 -11.33 -12.03
CA ASP A 1044 15.88 -10.07 -12.76
C ASP A 1044 15.17 -8.97 -11.94
N ALA A 1045 15.77 -7.78 -11.94
CA ALA A 1045 15.19 -6.59 -11.33
C ALA A 1045 15.81 -5.36 -12.01
N THR A 1046 15.03 -4.30 -12.21
CA THR A 1046 15.50 -3.07 -12.87
C THR A 1046 14.88 -1.85 -12.21
N THR A 1047 15.73 -0.95 -11.72
CA THR A 1047 15.35 0.32 -11.10
C THR A 1047 14.70 1.27 -12.10
N ASN A 1048 13.69 2.01 -11.65
CA ASN A 1048 13.22 3.21 -12.34
C ASN A 1048 14.37 4.25 -12.41
N LYS A 1049 14.34 5.09 -13.45
CA LYS A 1049 15.32 6.16 -13.70
C LYS A 1049 14.63 7.40 -14.25
N GLY A 1050 15.38 8.50 -14.39
CA GLY A 1050 14.89 9.78 -14.91
C GLY A 1050 14.21 10.65 -13.86
N GLY A 1051 14.29 10.28 -12.58
CA GLY A 1051 13.50 10.90 -11.51
C GLY A 1051 12.00 10.65 -11.67
N VAL A 1052 11.22 11.66 -11.27
CA VAL A 1052 9.76 11.72 -11.43
C VAL A 1052 9.35 13.12 -11.85
N SER A 1053 8.21 13.23 -12.54
CA SER A 1053 7.38 14.45 -12.41
C SER A 1053 6.47 14.23 -11.22
N PHE A 1054 6.25 15.23 -10.37
CA PHE A 1054 5.27 15.12 -9.29
C PHE A 1054 4.52 16.43 -9.06
N ASP A 1055 3.39 16.35 -8.35
CA ASP A 1055 2.63 17.51 -7.90
C ASP A 1055 1.77 17.18 -6.67
N VAL A 1056 1.28 18.20 -5.98
CA VAL A 1056 0.48 18.12 -4.74
C VAL A 1056 -1.01 18.30 -5.04
N ILE A 1057 -1.82 17.36 -4.56
CA ILE A 1057 -3.28 17.50 -4.53
C ILE A 1057 -3.68 18.02 -3.14
N GLU A 1058 -4.32 19.19 -3.10
CA GLU A 1058 -4.77 19.86 -1.87
C GLU A 1058 -5.86 19.09 -1.08
#